data_AF-A0A1G0BGD8-F1
#
_entry.id   AF-A0A1G0BGD8-F1
#
_cell.length_a   1.000
_cell.length_b   1.000
_cell.length_c   1.000
_cell.angle_alpha   90.00
_cell.angle_beta   90.00
_cell.angle_gamma   90.00
#
_symmetry.space_group_name_H-M   'P 1'
#
loop_
_entity.id
_entity.type
_entity.pdbx_description
1 polymer ?
#
loop_
_entity_poly.entity_id
_entity_poly.type
_entity_poly.pdbx_seq_one_letter_code
_entity_poly.pdbx_strand_id
1 'polypeptide(L)'
;MVQRANILGDVRAEADTKMLETVFYETPDYKTLLESSDRTIVVGRRGTGKSALAYKLEQHYQKVDKTIVIHLAADEDQIIGIRPLVKLFGDEFRIIRAGSRIAWRYAFMMEITYALSSHFKYKGSETADFLESHLKKWRQNRYGFCARLKEKLRGVLNPSVDVESSVSDLAQSLEINEVEDAVKKALDITKKSIVILVDRLDEGYEPDATGIGLINGLVQAVIDLNSKLTGVRIVIFLRDNVFRAVAKYDPDFSRNIEGQVIRLHWDEYGLFNLVTNRLKKVFSLDQENTNRIWNACVARDLQNKEGFRKCLRLTLYRPRDLLILLNDAFLNAGQQERTQIIDADIDATAKTISKNRLDDLEKEYSTIFPGLSLFTKIFTHKNPEMLVREAISIIDKVLREDTYDQKIQQQLAILQSPIDVLRDLYRIGFIGIFDETSGSFVFCHDGKDPNKEFEDAGKILIHPCYWMALNLTRDALNPEEAEEIYDEYDIDVASSTPEQRIKEIGRVISQLESIPVGVDGFNEFEEWCLRAIKIVFAGALRNAELHPNKDAVQRRDIVATNLGETPVWRRIYEDYTSRQVIFEVKNYIGLSSGEYRQMLSYLTKEYGKVGFIINRDEETNLAKEKELDWMREMYKSHDVLIIKLTAKFLCNLLSKLRSPQKHDAPDKALNALLDLYLRTYVNGSVSRKGRH
;
A
#
# COMPACT_ATOMS: atom_id res chain seq x y z
N MET A 1 14.88 -29.17 -34.67
CA MET A 1 13.92 -28.39 -33.85
C MET A 1 13.08 -27.54 -34.77
N VAL A 2 11.79 -27.35 -34.48
CA VAL A 2 10.99 -26.33 -35.18
C VAL A 2 11.56 -24.96 -34.76
N GLN A 3 12.08 -24.18 -35.71
CA GLN A 3 12.56 -22.81 -35.47
C GLN A 3 11.35 -21.90 -35.19
N ARG A 4 10.83 -21.93 -33.96
CA ARG A 4 9.83 -20.99 -33.45
C ARG A 4 10.50 -20.09 -32.43
N ALA A 5 10.34 -18.78 -32.60
CA ALA A 5 10.85 -17.79 -31.64
C ALA A 5 10.30 -18.02 -30.23
N ASN A 6 9.00 -18.31 -30.10
CA ASN A 6 8.32 -18.55 -28.82
C ASN A 6 8.01 -20.03 -28.62
N ILE A 7 9.05 -20.86 -28.47
CA ILE A 7 8.86 -22.33 -28.41
C ILE A 7 8.07 -22.78 -27.17
N LEU A 8 8.23 -22.10 -26.04
CA LEU A 8 7.55 -22.38 -24.76
C LEU A 8 6.16 -21.74 -24.65
N GLY A 9 5.68 -21.08 -25.70
CA GLY A 9 4.43 -20.31 -25.67
C GLY A 9 4.65 -18.81 -25.77
N ASP A 10 3.56 -18.09 -26.05
CA ASP A 10 3.58 -16.64 -26.19
C ASP A 10 3.77 -15.96 -24.83
N VAL A 11 4.42 -14.80 -24.85
CA VAL A 11 4.71 -13.99 -23.66
C VAL A 11 3.48 -13.20 -23.21
N ARG A 12 2.49 -13.03 -24.09
CA ARG A 12 1.18 -12.44 -23.81
C ARG A 12 0.16 -13.57 -23.61
N ALA A 13 -0.51 -13.56 -22.47
CA ALA A 13 -1.44 -14.63 -22.10
C ALA A 13 -2.59 -14.77 -23.11
N GLU A 14 -3.04 -13.66 -23.71
CA GLU A 14 -4.11 -13.61 -24.71
C GLU A 14 -3.75 -14.37 -25.99
N ALA A 15 -2.45 -14.44 -26.31
CA ALA A 15 -1.93 -15.16 -27.47
C ALA A 15 -1.45 -16.58 -27.10
N ASP A 16 -1.34 -16.90 -25.80
CA ASP A 16 -0.80 -18.18 -25.30
C ASP A 16 -1.86 -19.23 -24.95
N THR A 17 -3.10 -19.04 -25.39
CA THR A 17 -4.26 -19.88 -25.03
C THR A 17 -4.02 -21.37 -25.23
N LYS A 18 -3.35 -21.79 -26.32
CA LYS A 18 -3.03 -23.20 -26.59
C LYS A 18 -2.13 -23.84 -25.53
N MET A 19 -1.10 -23.13 -25.06
CA MET A 19 -0.24 -23.65 -24.00
C MET A 19 -0.96 -23.60 -22.65
N LEU A 20 -1.69 -22.53 -22.38
CA LEU A 20 -2.50 -22.44 -21.16
C LEU A 20 -3.49 -23.59 -21.07
N GLU A 21 -4.24 -23.89 -22.13
CA GLU A 21 -5.19 -25.02 -22.18
C GLU A 21 -4.53 -26.36 -21.85
N THR A 22 -3.30 -26.59 -22.30
CA THR A 22 -2.64 -27.91 -22.22
C THR A 22 -1.75 -28.10 -21.00
N VAL A 23 -1.04 -27.06 -20.53
CA VAL A 23 0.05 -27.18 -19.55
C VAL A 23 0.07 -26.03 -18.52
N PHE A 24 -1.08 -25.46 -18.21
CA PHE A 24 -1.17 -24.48 -17.11
C PHE A 24 -0.80 -25.08 -15.77
N TYR A 25 0.01 -24.35 -15.01
CA TYR A 25 0.36 -24.71 -13.64
C TYR A 25 -0.64 -24.10 -12.66
N GLU A 26 -1.37 -24.95 -11.94
CA GLU A 26 -2.37 -24.54 -10.95
C GLU A 26 -1.70 -24.07 -9.64
N THR A 27 -1.47 -22.77 -9.54
CA THR A 27 -0.89 -22.15 -8.34
C THR A 27 -1.82 -22.25 -7.12
N PRO A 28 -1.29 -22.14 -5.89
CA PRO A 28 -2.11 -22.00 -4.69
C PRO A 28 -3.12 -20.85 -4.80
N ASP A 29 -2.71 -19.71 -5.35
CA ASP A 29 -3.59 -18.55 -5.55
C ASP A 29 -4.78 -18.87 -6.45
N TYR A 30 -4.55 -19.62 -7.54
CA TYR A 30 -5.61 -20.09 -8.42
C TYR A 30 -6.60 -20.98 -7.67
N LYS A 31 -6.11 -21.94 -6.88
CA LYS A 31 -6.95 -22.83 -6.08
C LYS A 31 -7.76 -22.07 -5.03
N THR A 32 -7.14 -21.13 -4.32
CA THR A 32 -7.85 -20.24 -3.38
C THR A 32 -8.99 -19.47 -4.06
N LEU A 33 -8.76 -18.98 -5.29
CA LEU A 33 -9.80 -18.30 -6.07
C LEU A 33 -10.90 -19.24 -6.59
N LEU A 34 -10.69 -20.55 -6.65
CA LEU A 34 -11.74 -21.52 -6.94
C LEU A 34 -12.54 -21.89 -5.68
N GLU A 35 -11.84 -22.09 -4.57
CA GLU A 35 -12.41 -22.66 -3.34
C GLU A 35 -13.09 -21.61 -2.44
N SER A 36 -12.62 -20.37 -2.45
CA SER A 36 -13.14 -19.29 -1.60
C SER A 36 -13.60 -18.09 -2.44
N SER A 37 -14.65 -17.43 -1.97
CA SER A 37 -15.17 -16.15 -2.49
C SER A 37 -14.73 -14.93 -1.67
N ASP A 38 -13.92 -15.12 -0.62
CA ASP A 38 -13.60 -14.07 0.36
C ASP A 38 -12.64 -13.02 -0.18
N ARG A 39 -11.87 -13.38 -1.22
CA ARG A 39 -10.90 -12.52 -1.91
C ARG A 39 -11.33 -12.30 -3.34
N THR A 40 -11.55 -11.04 -3.68
CA THR A 40 -12.15 -10.61 -4.95
C THR A 40 -11.23 -9.66 -5.72
N ILE A 41 -10.13 -9.22 -5.11
CA ILE A 41 -9.15 -8.31 -5.70
C ILE A 41 -7.83 -9.07 -5.88
N VAL A 42 -7.49 -9.40 -7.12
CA VAL A 42 -6.25 -10.05 -7.49
C VAL A 42 -5.21 -9.00 -7.86
N VAL A 43 -4.13 -8.91 -7.10
CA VAL A 43 -3.07 -7.91 -7.29
C VAL A 43 -1.79 -8.58 -7.75
N GLY A 44 -1.08 -7.97 -8.69
CA GLY A 44 0.25 -8.44 -9.05
C GLY A 44 0.97 -7.51 -10.02
N ARG A 45 2.30 -7.58 -10.06
CA ARG A 45 3.12 -6.78 -10.98
C ARG A 45 2.88 -7.16 -12.44
N ARG A 46 3.42 -6.38 -13.36
CA ARG A 46 3.43 -6.74 -14.78
C ARG A 46 4.21 -8.05 -14.98
N GLY A 47 3.61 -9.02 -15.67
CA GLY A 47 4.26 -10.30 -15.97
C GLY A 47 4.03 -11.43 -14.95
N THR A 48 3.28 -11.20 -13.86
CA THR A 48 2.96 -12.24 -12.84
C THR A 48 1.88 -13.23 -13.25
N GLY A 49 1.26 -13.06 -14.43
CA GLY A 49 0.26 -14.01 -14.96
C GLY A 49 -1.20 -13.69 -14.65
N LYS A 50 -1.56 -12.45 -14.28
CA LYS A 50 -2.96 -12.02 -14.04
C LYS A 50 -3.93 -12.44 -15.15
N SER A 51 -3.61 -12.11 -16.41
CA SER A 51 -4.46 -12.44 -17.56
C SER A 51 -4.52 -13.94 -17.86
N ALA A 52 -3.44 -14.68 -17.62
CA ALA A 52 -3.43 -16.15 -17.73
C ALA A 52 -4.33 -16.79 -16.67
N LEU A 53 -4.32 -16.24 -15.45
CA LEU A 53 -5.19 -16.64 -14.35
C LEU A 53 -6.65 -16.32 -14.64
N ALA A 54 -6.95 -15.11 -15.13
CA ALA A 54 -8.30 -14.71 -15.55
C ALA A 54 -8.86 -15.66 -16.61
N TYR A 55 -8.07 -15.94 -17.66
CA TYR A 55 -8.43 -16.90 -18.70
C TYR A 55 -8.73 -18.30 -18.13
N LYS A 56 -7.94 -18.78 -17.18
CA LYS A 56 -8.18 -20.10 -16.56
C LYS A 56 -9.38 -20.16 -15.64
N LEU A 57 -9.62 -19.11 -14.88
CA LEU A 57 -10.85 -18.98 -14.09
C LEU A 57 -12.08 -18.96 -15.00
N GLU A 58 -12.01 -18.24 -16.12
CA GLU A 58 -13.08 -18.24 -17.13
C GLU A 58 -13.37 -19.65 -17.63
N GLN A 59 -12.34 -20.37 -18.10
CA GLN A 59 -12.48 -21.74 -18.59
C GLN A 59 -13.00 -22.72 -17.55
N HIS A 60 -12.67 -22.51 -16.27
CA HIS A 60 -13.20 -23.32 -15.18
C HIS A 60 -14.69 -23.03 -14.96
N TYR A 61 -15.06 -21.76 -14.74
CA TYR A 61 -16.45 -21.39 -14.42
C TYR A 61 -17.41 -21.59 -15.59
N GLN A 62 -16.95 -21.56 -16.84
CA GLN A 62 -17.76 -21.93 -18.01
C GLN A 62 -18.23 -23.39 -17.98
N LYS A 63 -17.53 -24.27 -17.25
CA LYS A 63 -17.88 -25.69 -17.09
C LYS A 63 -18.78 -25.95 -15.87
N VAL A 64 -18.93 -24.96 -14.98
CA VAL A 64 -19.75 -25.09 -13.78
C VAL A 64 -21.22 -24.93 -14.15
N ASP A 65 -22.05 -25.90 -13.76
CA ASP A 65 -23.48 -25.87 -14.08
C ASP A 65 -24.16 -24.62 -13.50
N LYS A 66 -25.13 -24.08 -14.24
CA LYS A 66 -25.90 -22.87 -13.90
C LYS A 66 -25.07 -21.59 -13.70
N THR A 67 -23.78 -21.59 -14.04
CA THR A 67 -22.94 -20.40 -13.99
C THR A 67 -22.89 -19.70 -15.35
N ILE A 68 -22.99 -18.38 -15.36
CA ILE A 68 -22.74 -17.54 -16.53
C ILE A 68 -21.47 -16.73 -16.23
N VAL A 69 -20.50 -16.81 -17.14
CA VAL A 69 -19.24 -16.08 -17.02
C VAL A 69 -19.26 -14.86 -17.92
N ILE A 70 -18.85 -13.72 -17.38
CA ILE A 70 -18.72 -12.44 -18.08
C ILE A 70 -17.27 -12.00 -17.97
N HIS A 71 -16.54 -12.00 -19.07
CA HIS A 71 -15.18 -11.45 -19.14
C HIS A 71 -15.25 -10.00 -19.61
N LEU A 72 -14.74 -9.08 -18.78
CA LEU A 72 -14.66 -7.65 -19.05
C LEU A 72 -13.19 -7.25 -19.12
N ALA A 73 -12.81 -6.55 -20.18
CA ALA A 73 -11.48 -5.96 -20.32
C ALA A 73 -11.63 -4.49 -20.68
N ALA A 74 -10.83 -3.64 -20.02
CA ALA A 74 -10.79 -2.22 -20.35
C ALA A 74 -9.81 -1.98 -21.51
N ASP A 75 -10.23 -1.17 -22.48
CA ASP A 75 -9.35 -0.66 -23.53
C ASP A 75 -8.92 0.78 -23.18
N GLU A 76 -7.69 1.11 -23.55
CA GLU A 76 -7.05 2.39 -23.22
C GLU A 76 -7.89 3.59 -23.68
N ASP A 77 -8.40 3.57 -24.92
CA ASP A 77 -9.22 4.65 -25.48
C ASP A 77 -10.55 4.82 -24.73
N GLN A 78 -11.11 3.74 -24.20
CA GLN A 78 -12.36 3.75 -23.47
C GLN A 78 -12.18 4.35 -22.07
N ILE A 79 -11.11 3.99 -21.37
CA ILE A 79 -10.76 4.57 -20.06
C ILE A 79 -10.45 6.06 -20.21
N ILE A 80 -9.61 6.43 -21.18
CA ILE A 80 -9.34 7.84 -21.52
C ILE A 80 -10.65 8.58 -21.80
N GLY A 81 -11.58 7.95 -22.53
CA GLY A 81 -12.89 8.51 -22.86
C GLY A 81 -13.83 8.71 -21.66
N ILE A 82 -13.69 7.95 -20.58
CA ILE A 82 -14.49 8.10 -19.35
C ILE A 82 -13.96 9.24 -18.48
N ARG A 83 -12.64 9.49 -18.47
CA ARG A 83 -12.02 10.45 -17.55
C ARG A 83 -12.61 11.86 -17.58
N PRO A 84 -12.93 12.48 -18.74
CA PRO A 84 -13.59 13.79 -18.78
C PRO A 84 -14.94 13.81 -18.05
N LEU A 85 -15.68 12.70 -18.07
CA LEU A 85 -16.97 12.60 -17.38
C LEU A 85 -16.77 12.46 -15.87
N VAL A 86 -15.74 11.74 -15.45
CA VAL A 86 -15.38 11.58 -14.03
C VAL A 86 -14.89 12.89 -13.43
N LYS A 87 -14.20 13.73 -14.22
CA LYS A 87 -13.81 15.08 -13.81
C LYS A 87 -15.00 16.01 -13.52
N LEU A 88 -16.20 15.68 -13.99
CA LEU A 88 -17.41 16.42 -13.61
C LEU A 88 -17.77 16.25 -12.13
N PHE A 89 -17.22 15.23 -11.45
CA PHE A 89 -17.31 15.08 -9.99
C PHE A 89 -16.28 15.93 -9.22
N GLY A 90 -15.64 16.90 -9.89
CA GLY A 90 -14.66 17.82 -9.30
C GLY A 90 -13.26 17.22 -9.15
N ASP A 91 -12.44 17.89 -8.34
CA ASP A 91 -11.04 17.52 -8.08
C ASP A 91 -10.85 16.81 -6.72
N GLU A 92 -11.88 16.81 -5.87
CA GLU A 92 -11.83 16.14 -4.57
C GLU A 92 -11.95 14.63 -4.72
N PHE A 93 -10.89 13.92 -4.34
CA PHE A 93 -10.83 12.45 -4.38
C PHE A 93 -12.08 11.76 -3.81
N ARG A 94 -12.59 12.24 -2.66
CA ARG A 94 -13.77 11.66 -2.00
C ARG A 94 -15.00 11.67 -2.90
N ILE A 95 -15.23 12.77 -3.62
CA ILE A 95 -16.41 12.97 -4.47
C ILE A 95 -16.25 12.19 -5.79
N ILE A 96 -15.06 12.28 -6.41
CA ILE A 96 -14.69 11.49 -7.59
C ILE A 96 -14.93 9.99 -7.33
N ARG A 97 -14.43 9.49 -6.19
CA ARG A 97 -14.60 8.10 -5.75
C ARG A 97 -16.08 7.74 -5.62
N ALA A 98 -16.89 8.61 -5.00
CA ALA A 98 -18.33 8.36 -4.79
C ALA A 98 -19.11 8.28 -6.12
N GLY A 99 -18.91 9.25 -7.02
CA GLY A 99 -19.53 9.25 -8.35
C GLY A 99 -19.09 8.05 -9.19
N SER A 100 -17.79 7.73 -9.17
CA SER A 100 -17.24 6.56 -9.86
C SER A 100 -17.81 5.25 -9.33
N ARG A 101 -17.97 5.10 -8.01
CA ARG A 101 -18.59 3.92 -7.38
C ARG A 101 -20.02 3.69 -7.89
N ILE A 102 -20.82 4.75 -7.98
CA ILE A 102 -22.19 4.68 -8.52
C ILE A 102 -22.17 4.24 -9.99
N ALA A 103 -21.31 4.86 -10.80
CA ALA A 103 -21.17 4.55 -12.22
C ALA A 103 -20.80 3.07 -12.45
N TRP A 104 -19.82 2.54 -11.72
CA TRP A 104 -19.39 1.15 -11.84
C TRP A 104 -20.44 0.15 -11.35
N ARG A 105 -21.12 0.44 -10.22
CA ARG A 105 -22.23 -0.41 -9.74
C ARG A 105 -23.29 -0.57 -10.81
N TYR A 106 -23.72 0.54 -11.42
CA TYR A 106 -24.67 0.50 -12.51
C TYR A 106 -24.17 -0.33 -13.69
N ALA A 107 -22.92 -0.12 -14.13
CA ALA A 107 -22.34 -0.86 -15.24
C ALA A 107 -22.37 -2.38 -15.01
N PHE A 108 -21.90 -2.86 -13.86
CA PHE A 108 -21.91 -4.29 -13.53
C PHE A 108 -23.33 -4.86 -13.48
N MET A 109 -24.28 -4.13 -12.87
CA MET A 109 -25.69 -4.55 -12.84
C MET A 109 -26.31 -4.65 -14.24
N MET A 110 -25.93 -3.75 -15.16
CA MET A 110 -26.35 -3.83 -16.56
C MET A 110 -25.71 -5.00 -17.32
N GLU A 111 -24.45 -5.33 -17.07
CA GLU A 111 -23.81 -6.52 -17.65
C GLU A 111 -24.45 -7.82 -17.14
N ILE A 112 -24.76 -7.89 -15.83
CA ILE A 112 -25.51 -9.01 -15.23
C ILE A 112 -26.87 -9.15 -15.91
N THR A 113 -27.62 -8.05 -15.99
CA THR A 113 -28.93 -8.02 -16.64
C THR A 113 -28.84 -8.43 -18.12
N TYR A 114 -27.83 -7.94 -18.83
CA TYR A 114 -27.57 -8.29 -20.22
C TYR A 114 -27.39 -9.79 -20.40
N ALA A 115 -26.61 -10.42 -19.53
CA ALA A 115 -26.37 -11.86 -19.53
C ALA A 115 -27.64 -12.68 -19.22
N LEU A 116 -28.48 -12.22 -18.28
CA LEU A 116 -29.71 -12.91 -17.86
C LEU A 116 -30.87 -12.78 -18.86
N SER A 117 -30.86 -11.72 -19.67
CA SER A 117 -31.97 -11.36 -20.56
C SER A 117 -32.43 -12.43 -21.56
N SER A 118 -31.55 -13.34 -21.95
CA SER A 118 -31.84 -14.41 -22.90
C SER A 118 -32.59 -15.57 -22.23
N HIS A 119 -32.60 -15.62 -20.89
CA HIS A 119 -33.18 -16.70 -20.11
C HIS A 119 -34.71 -16.66 -20.13
N PHE A 120 -35.36 -17.78 -20.43
CA PHE A 120 -36.81 -17.86 -20.59
C PHE A 120 -37.60 -17.42 -19.35
N LYS A 121 -37.12 -17.79 -18.14
CA LYS A 121 -37.76 -17.39 -16.87
C LYS A 121 -37.69 -15.88 -16.61
N TYR A 122 -36.68 -15.20 -17.16
CA TYR A 122 -36.55 -13.75 -17.04
C TYR A 122 -37.59 -13.04 -17.92
N LYS A 123 -37.71 -13.44 -19.19
CA LYS A 123 -38.56 -12.78 -20.21
C LYS A 123 -40.04 -12.62 -19.87
N GLY A 124 -40.57 -13.34 -18.89
CA GLY A 124 -41.98 -13.27 -18.46
C GLY A 124 -42.21 -12.63 -17.09
N SER A 125 -41.19 -12.00 -16.51
CA SER A 125 -41.26 -11.40 -15.17
C SER A 125 -41.48 -9.88 -15.24
N GLU A 126 -42.22 -9.32 -14.28
CA GLU A 126 -42.42 -7.87 -14.12
C GLU A 126 -41.08 -7.11 -13.99
N THR A 127 -40.09 -7.76 -13.38
CA THR A 127 -38.72 -7.25 -13.26
C THR A 127 -38.01 -7.10 -14.60
N ALA A 128 -38.34 -7.94 -15.59
CA ALA A 128 -37.72 -7.87 -16.90
C ALA A 128 -38.15 -6.63 -17.69
N ASP A 129 -39.41 -6.20 -17.58
CA ASP A 129 -39.89 -5.00 -18.28
C ASP A 129 -39.17 -3.74 -17.78
N PHE A 130 -39.03 -3.60 -16.46
CA PHE A 130 -38.29 -2.50 -15.84
C PHE A 130 -36.82 -2.48 -16.30
N LEU A 131 -36.12 -3.61 -16.15
CA LEU A 131 -34.70 -3.70 -16.52
C LEU A 131 -34.48 -3.57 -18.04
N GLU A 132 -35.41 -4.02 -18.89
CA GLU A 132 -35.30 -3.88 -20.35
C GLU A 132 -35.32 -2.41 -20.77
N SER A 133 -35.97 -1.52 -20.03
CA SER A 133 -35.95 -0.08 -20.30
C SER A 133 -34.54 0.53 -20.18
N HIS A 134 -33.76 0.09 -19.19
CA HIS A 134 -32.35 0.47 -19.03
C HIS A 134 -31.48 -0.26 -20.06
N LEU A 135 -31.75 -1.55 -20.27
CA LEU A 135 -30.95 -2.43 -21.11
C LEU A 135 -31.02 -2.06 -22.59
N LYS A 136 -32.18 -1.59 -23.08
CA LYS A 136 -32.36 -1.14 -24.47
C LYS A 136 -31.35 -0.06 -24.84
N LYS A 137 -31.07 0.90 -23.95
CA LYS A 137 -30.06 1.95 -24.16
C LYS A 137 -28.64 1.38 -24.00
N TRP A 138 -28.42 0.53 -23.00
CA TRP A 138 -27.12 -0.09 -22.74
C TRP A 138 -26.61 -0.92 -23.94
N ARG A 139 -27.49 -1.70 -24.56
CA ARG A 139 -27.19 -2.59 -25.70
C ARG A 139 -26.95 -1.91 -27.04
N GLN A 140 -27.43 -0.68 -27.22
CA GLN A 140 -27.32 0.03 -28.49
C GLN A 140 -25.87 0.26 -28.90
N ASN A 141 -24.97 0.32 -27.91
CA ASN A 141 -23.55 0.49 -28.14
C ASN A 141 -22.86 -0.87 -28.25
N ARG A 142 -22.33 -1.17 -29.45
CA ARG A 142 -21.61 -2.42 -29.76
C ARG A 142 -20.18 -2.46 -29.22
N TYR A 143 -19.66 -1.35 -28.70
CA TYR A 143 -18.33 -1.28 -28.08
C TYR A 143 -18.33 -1.89 -26.67
N GLY A 144 -17.13 -1.99 -26.06
CA GLY A 144 -16.91 -2.61 -24.75
C GLY A 144 -17.69 -1.98 -23.59
N PHE A 145 -17.67 -2.62 -22.42
CA PHE A 145 -18.47 -2.20 -21.26
C PHE A 145 -18.13 -0.78 -20.77
N CYS A 146 -16.86 -0.35 -20.86
CA CYS A 146 -16.45 1.02 -20.55
C CYS A 146 -17.06 2.03 -21.54
N ALA A 147 -17.12 1.70 -22.84
CA ALA A 147 -17.78 2.55 -23.83
C ALA A 147 -19.30 2.67 -23.58
N ARG A 148 -19.97 1.58 -23.17
CA ARG A 148 -21.39 1.62 -22.76
C ARG A 148 -21.60 2.52 -21.55
N LEU A 149 -20.72 2.41 -20.55
CA LEU A 149 -20.75 3.27 -19.37
C LEU A 149 -20.55 4.74 -19.74
N LYS A 150 -19.55 5.05 -20.59
CA LYS A 150 -19.28 6.41 -21.07
C LYS A 150 -20.51 7.05 -21.70
N GLU A 151 -21.17 6.37 -22.64
CA GLU A 151 -22.36 6.94 -23.31
C GLU A 151 -23.53 7.11 -22.33
N LYS A 152 -23.70 6.18 -21.39
CA LYS A 152 -24.72 6.32 -20.35
C LYS A 152 -24.45 7.53 -19.45
N LEU A 153 -23.21 7.70 -18.99
CA LEU A 153 -22.81 8.83 -18.16
C LEU A 153 -22.95 10.16 -18.91
N ARG A 154 -22.57 10.22 -20.19
CA ARG A 154 -22.74 11.43 -21.01
C ARG A 154 -24.21 11.84 -21.13
N GLY A 155 -25.13 10.89 -21.19
CA GLY A 155 -26.56 11.17 -21.28
C GLY A 155 -27.23 11.58 -19.96
N VAL A 156 -26.53 11.44 -18.83
CA VAL A 156 -27.08 11.67 -17.48
C VAL A 156 -26.38 12.81 -16.75
N LEU A 157 -25.06 12.93 -16.91
CA LEU A 157 -24.28 13.98 -16.26
C LEU A 157 -24.47 15.31 -16.97
N ASN A 158 -24.74 16.36 -16.20
CA ASN A 158 -24.88 17.72 -16.68
C ASN A 158 -23.73 18.59 -16.14
N PRO A 159 -22.85 19.13 -17.00
CA PRO A 159 -21.75 20.00 -16.58
C PRO A 159 -22.15 21.29 -15.87
N SER A 160 -23.43 21.68 -15.94
CA SER A 160 -23.95 22.91 -15.31
C SER A 160 -24.43 22.73 -13.88
N VAL A 161 -24.46 21.51 -13.35
CA VAL A 161 -24.87 21.19 -11.97
C VAL A 161 -23.63 21.23 -11.08
N ASP A 162 -23.80 21.63 -9.82
CA ASP A 162 -22.70 21.59 -8.86
C ASP A 162 -22.24 20.15 -8.59
N VAL A 163 -21.00 20.01 -8.12
CA VAL A 163 -20.29 18.74 -8.02
C VAL A 163 -20.97 17.76 -7.04
N GLU A 164 -21.50 18.26 -5.92
CA GLU A 164 -22.12 17.43 -4.88
C GLU A 164 -23.50 16.94 -5.33
N SER A 165 -24.31 17.84 -5.88
CA SER A 165 -25.60 17.50 -6.49
C SER A 165 -25.42 16.51 -7.64
N SER A 166 -24.36 16.66 -8.45
CA SER A 166 -24.08 15.74 -9.57
C SER A 166 -23.96 14.27 -9.15
N VAL A 167 -23.42 13.99 -7.96
CA VAL A 167 -23.32 12.60 -7.45
C VAL A 167 -24.69 12.07 -7.00
N SER A 168 -25.48 12.90 -6.32
CA SER A 168 -26.83 12.55 -5.88
C SER A 168 -27.76 12.33 -7.08
N ASP A 169 -27.77 13.29 -8.01
CA ASP A 169 -28.57 13.26 -9.24
C ASP A 169 -28.21 12.08 -10.12
N LEU A 170 -26.93 11.68 -10.15
CA LEU A 170 -26.50 10.47 -10.86
C LEU A 170 -27.14 9.22 -10.26
N ALA A 171 -27.13 9.05 -8.94
CA ALA A 171 -27.73 7.88 -8.30
C ALA A 171 -29.23 7.79 -8.57
N GLN A 172 -29.92 8.93 -8.54
CA GLN A 172 -31.36 9.02 -8.84
C GLN A 172 -31.65 8.75 -10.32
N SER A 173 -30.90 9.38 -11.23
CA SER A 173 -31.10 9.23 -12.68
C SER A 173 -30.75 7.84 -13.21
N LEU A 174 -29.90 7.10 -12.48
CA LEU A 174 -29.58 5.71 -12.76
C LEU A 174 -30.50 4.72 -12.03
N GLU A 175 -31.36 5.20 -11.13
CA GLU A 175 -32.30 4.39 -10.33
C GLU A 175 -31.57 3.23 -9.63
N ILE A 176 -30.43 3.54 -8.99
CA ILE A 176 -29.45 2.52 -8.54
C ILE A 176 -30.08 1.49 -7.60
N ASN A 177 -30.94 1.91 -6.68
CA ASN A 177 -31.51 1.00 -5.68
C ASN A 177 -32.58 0.11 -6.31
N GLU A 178 -33.43 0.69 -7.16
CA GLU A 178 -34.49 0.01 -7.90
C GLU A 178 -33.89 -1.01 -8.88
N VAL A 179 -32.83 -0.64 -9.59
CA VAL A 179 -32.06 -1.53 -10.46
C VAL A 179 -31.39 -2.64 -9.66
N GLU A 180 -30.81 -2.35 -8.50
CA GLU A 180 -30.19 -3.39 -7.65
C GLU A 180 -31.23 -4.43 -7.19
N ASP A 181 -32.39 -3.98 -6.71
CA ASP A 181 -33.46 -4.88 -6.25
C ASP A 181 -34.08 -5.67 -7.40
N ALA A 182 -34.20 -5.06 -8.57
CA ALA A 182 -34.60 -5.75 -9.79
C ALA A 182 -33.57 -6.82 -10.19
N VAL A 183 -32.27 -6.52 -10.14
CA VAL A 183 -31.21 -7.51 -10.44
C VAL A 183 -31.24 -8.67 -9.44
N LYS A 184 -31.43 -8.40 -8.14
CA LYS A 184 -31.60 -9.46 -7.11
C LYS A 184 -32.76 -10.39 -7.46
N LYS A 185 -33.93 -9.83 -7.79
CA LYS A 185 -35.11 -10.60 -8.22
C LYS A 185 -34.83 -11.41 -9.48
N ALA A 186 -34.14 -10.84 -10.46
CA ALA A 186 -33.79 -11.53 -11.70
C ALA A 186 -32.85 -12.73 -11.46
N LEU A 187 -31.84 -12.58 -10.59
CA LEU A 187 -30.97 -13.66 -10.15
C LEU A 187 -31.77 -14.76 -9.44
N ASP A 188 -32.70 -14.36 -8.57
CA ASP A 188 -33.57 -15.30 -7.85
C ASP A 188 -34.52 -16.09 -8.76
N ILE A 189 -35.10 -15.44 -9.77
CA ILE A 189 -36.00 -16.11 -10.72
C ILE A 189 -35.24 -17.09 -11.62
N THR A 190 -34.06 -16.68 -12.08
CA THR A 190 -33.25 -17.49 -13.01
C THR A 190 -32.51 -18.62 -12.28
N LYS A 191 -32.19 -18.45 -10.99
CA LYS A 191 -31.35 -19.34 -10.18
C LYS A 191 -30.01 -19.62 -10.87
N LYS A 192 -29.50 -18.63 -11.60
CA LYS A 192 -28.19 -18.64 -12.25
C LYS A 192 -27.18 -17.94 -11.35
N SER A 193 -25.97 -18.45 -11.32
CA SER A 193 -24.82 -17.78 -10.71
C SER A 193 -24.09 -16.98 -11.78
N ILE A 194 -23.58 -15.80 -11.43
CA ILE A 194 -22.80 -14.96 -12.34
C ILE A 194 -21.37 -14.84 -11.82
N VAL A 195 -20.40 -15.07 -12.69
CA VAL A 195 -18.99 -14.77 -12.41
C VAL A 195 -18.53 -13.70 -13.38
N ILE A 196 -18.06 -12.56 -12.88
CA ILE A 196 -17.50 -11.48 -13.67
C ILE A 196 -16.00 -11.41 -13.41
N LEU A 197 -15.20 -11.47 -14.48
CA LEU A 197 -13.75 -11.31 -14.42
C LEU A 197 -13.38 -10.01 -15.11
N VAL A 198 -12.73 -9.10 -14.39
CA VAL A 198 -12.38 -7.76 -14.91
C VAL A 198 -10.87 -7.62 -14.97
N ASP A 199 -10.32 -7.68 -16.18
CA ASP A 199 -8.87 -7.57 -16.43
C ASP A 199 -8.51 -6.26 -17.15
N ARG A 200 -7.22 -5.94 -17.21
CA ARG A 200 -6.66 -4.80 -17.95
C ARG A 200 -7.15 -3.42 -17.49
N LEU A 201 -7.56 -3.30 -16.22
CA LEU A 201 -7.99 -2.02 -15.61
C LEU A 201 -6.88 -0.96 -15.51
N ASP A 202 -5.66 -1.41 -15.76
CA ASP A 202 -4.42 -0.64 -15.83
C ASP A 202 -4.19 0.08 -17.16
N GLU A 203 -4.96 -0.23 -18.20
CA GLU A 203 -4.87 0.44 -19.51
C GLU A 203 -5.52 1.83 -19.44
N GLY A 204 -4.82 2.87 -19.89
CA GLY A 204 -5.32 4.27 -19.81
C GLY A 204 -5.41 4.85 -18.39
N TYR A 205 -4.91 4.14 -17.38
CA TYR A 205 -4.79 4.63 -16.01
C TYR A 205 -3.69 5.69 -15.88
N GLU A 206 -3.99 6.76 -15.17
CA GLU A 206 -2.99 7.72 -14.69
C GLU A 206 -3.09 7.85 -13.16
N PRO A 207 -1.95 8.04 -12.47
CA PRO A 207 -1.90 8.17 -11.02
C PRO A 207 -2.26 9.60 -10.55
N ASP A 208 -3.30 10.20 -11.13
CA ASP A 208 -3.88 11.47 -10.71
C ASP A 208 -5.14 11.23 -9.84
N ALA A 209 -5.64 12.29 -9.19
CA ALA A 209 -6.83 12.18 -8.32
C ALA A 209 -8.04 11.58 -9.06
N THR A 210 -8.21 11.91 -10.35
CA THR A 210 -9.26 11.37 -11.22
C THR A 210 -9.11 9.86 -11.44
N GLY A 211 -7.93 9.41 -11.87
CA GLY A 211 -7.66 8.00 -12.16
C GLY A 211 -7.71 7.13 -10.89
N ILE A 212 -7.11 7.61 -9.80
CA ILE A 212 -7.16 6.92 -8.50
C ILE A 212 -8.61 6.86 -7.99
N GLY A 213 -9.37 7.95 -8.08
CA GLY A 213 -10.79 7.98 -7.69
C GLY A 213 -11.66 7.05 -8.56
N LEU A 214 -11.38 6.96 -9.86
CA LEU A 214 -12.08 6.06 -10.79
C LEU A 214 -11.88 4.59 -10.44
N ILE A 215 -10.63 4.16 -10.25
CA ILE A 215 -10.30 2.77 -9.90
C ILE A 215 -10.75 2.45 -8.48
N ASN A 216 -10.60 3.37 -7.54
CA ASN A 216 -11.09 3.15 -6.18
C ASN A 216 -12.62 2.98 -6.16
N GLY A 217 -13.35 3.82 -6.90
CA GLY A 217 -14.79 3.65 -7.08
C GLY A 217 -15.16 2.27 -7.63
N LEU A 218 -14.36 1.73 -8.56
CA LEU A 218 -14.52 0.38 -9.10
C LEU A 218 -14.31 -0.69 -8.02
N VAL A 219 -13.22 -0.58 -7.24
CA VAL A 219 -12.92 -1.50 -6.13
C VAL A 219 -14.08 -1.53 -5.12
N GLN A 220 -14.57 -0.36 -4.71
CA GLN A 220 -15.70 -0.26 -3.77
C GLN A 220 -17.00 -0.82 -4.36
N ALA A 221 -17.25 -0.60 -5.66
CA ALA A 221 -18.41 -1.15 -6.35
C ALA A 221 -18.38 -2.69 -6.39
N VAL A 222 -17.21 -3.29 -6.61
CA VAL A 222 -17.01 -4.75 -6.62
C VAL A 222 -17.31 -5.34 -5.24
N ILE A 223 -16.75 -4.74 -4.18
CA ILE A 223 -16.97 -5.19 -2.79
C ILE A 223 -18.46 -5.09 -2.43
N ASP A 224 -19.12 -3.99 -2.79
CA ASP A 224 -20.56 -3.81 -2.57
C ASP A 224 -21.39 -4.89 -3.26
N LEU A 225 -21.14 -5.14 -4.55
CA LEU A 225 -21.97 -6.05 -5.32
C LEU A 225 -21.74 -7.50 -4.90
N ASN A 226 -20.50 -7.90 -4.59
CA ASN A 226 -20.21 -9.22 -4.06
C ASN A 226 -20.88 -9.48 -2.71
N SER A 227 -21.03 -8.46 -1.87
CA SER A 227 -21.71 -8.59 -0.57
C SER A 227 -23.24 -8.53 -0.67
N LYS A 228 -23.79 -7.75 -1.62
CA LYS A 228 -25.24 -7.51 -1.73
C LYS A 228 -25.97 -8.44 -2.70
N LEU A 229 -25.29 -8.97 -3.72
CA LEU A 229 -25.89 -9.81 -4.75
C LEU A 229 -25.53 -11.28 -4.54
N THR A 230 -26.42 -12.03 -3.90
CA THR A 230 -26.25 -13.48 -3.72
C THR A 230 -26.15 -14.17 -5.08
N GLY A 231 -25.15 -15.06 -5.23
CA GLY A 231 -24.92 -15.79 -6.47
C GLY A 231 -24.14 -15.00 -7.53
N VAL A 232 -23.67 -13.79 -7.22
CA VAL A 232 -22.75 -13.02 -8.06
C VAL A 232 -21.37 -13.03 -7.44
N ARG A 233 -20.35 -13.24 -8.28
CA ARG A 233 -18.94 -13.12 -7.91
C ARG A 233 -18.21 -12.29 -8.95
N ILE A 234 -17.70 -11.14 -8.54
CA ILE A 234 -16.91 -10.23 -9.37
C ILE A 234 -15.47 -10.31 -8.86
N VAL A 235 -14.54 -10.66 -9.74
CA VAL A 235 -13.10 -10.70 -9.47
C VAL A 235 -12.41 -9.70 -10.36
N ILE A 236 -11.59 -8.83 -9.78
CA ILE A 236 -10.85 -7.80 -10.51
C ILE A 236 -9.35 -8.07 -10.44
N PHE A 237 -8.66 -7.78 -11.53
CA PHE A 237 -7.22 -7.93 -11.66
C PHE A 237 -6.57 -6.54 -11.73
N LEU A 238 -5.76 -6.21 -10.73
CA LEU A 238 -5.10 -4.91 -10.62
C LEU A 238 -3.57 -5.06 -10.69
N ARG A 239 -2.92 -4.10 -11.35
CA ARG A 239 -1.47 -3.92 -11.20
C ARG A 239 -1.16 -3.46 -9.78
N ASP A 240 0.00 -3.88 -9.26
CA ASP A 240 0.43 -3.56 -7.90
C ASP A 240 0.57 -2.05 -7.66
N ASN A 241 1.17 -1.30 -8.60
CA ASN A 241 1.31 0.15 -8.48
C ASN A 241 -0.05 0.89 -8.41
N VAL A 242 -1.04 0.46 -9.20
CA VAL A 242 -2.43 0.98 -9.15
C VAL A 242 -3.05 0.68 -7.78
N PHE A 243 -2.88 -0.53 -7.28
CA PHE A 243 -3.38 -0.93 -5.96
C PHE A 243 -2.74 -0.11 -4.82
N ARG A 244 -1.43 0.15 -4.87
CA ARG A 244 -0.75 1.01 -3.90
C ARG A 244 -1.29 2.44 -3.91
N ALA A 245 -1.57 2.98 -5.09
CA ALA A 245 -2.18 4.30 -5.19
C ALA A 245 -3.58 4.31 -4.52
N VAL A 246 -4.38 3.27 -4.71
CA VAL A 246 -5.66 3.10 -4.00
C VAL A 246 -5.43 3.05 -2.48
N ALA A 247 -4.47 2.25 -2.01
CA ALA A 247 -4.15 2.11 -0.59
C ALA A 247 -3.68 3.40 0.08
N LYS A 248 -2.90 4.21 -0.64
CA LYS A 248 -2.38 5.50 -0.14
C LYS A 248 -3.47 6.57 0.01
N TYR A 249 -4.45 6.58 -0.90
CA TYR A 249 -5.46 7.65 -0.95
C TYR A 249 -6.78 7.29 -0.26
N ASP A 250 -7.11 6.00 -0.10
CA ASP A 250 -8.34 5.61 0.58
C ASP A 250 -8.19 5.63 2.11
N PRO A 251 -8.94 6.49 2.84
CA PRO A 251 -8.85 6.56 4.30
C PRO A 251 -9.42 5.31 5.00
N ASP A 252 -10.25 4.52 4.32
CA ASP A 252 -10.92 3.32 4.83
C ASP A 252 -10.31 2.02 4.26
N PHE A 253 -9.11 2.09 3.68
CA PHE A 253 -8.46 0.96 3.00
C PHE A 253 -8.40 -0.30 3.88
N SER A 254 -7.86 -0.19 5.10
CA SER A 254 -7.70 -1.34 6.00
C SER A 254 -9.02 -1.97 6.44
N ARG A 255 -10.09 -1.18 6.47
CA ARG A 255 -11.40 -1.66 6.89
C ARG A 255 -12.11 -2.43 5.78
N ASN A 256 -12.05 -1.92 4.55
CA ASN A 256 -12.94 -2.37 3.47
C ASN A 256 -12.21 -3.15 2.37
N ILE A 257 -10.94 -2.84 2.10
CA ILE A 257 -10.22 -3.33 0.92
C ILE A 257 -9.17 -4.38 1.30
N GLU A 258 -8.42 -4.17 2.38
CA GLU A 258 -7.26 -5.00 2.75
C GLU A 258 -7.59 -6.50 2.85
N GLY A 259 -8.71 -6.85 3.50
CA GLY A 259 -9.14 -8.25 3.65
C GLY A 259 -9.66 -8.93 2.38
N GLN A 260 -9.87 -8.19 1.29
CA GLN A 260 -10.43 -8.69 0.03
C GLN A 260 -9.36 -9.06 -1.01
N VAL A 261 -8.08 -8.93 -0.65
CA VAL A 261 -6.96 -8.95 -1.59
C VAL A 261 -6.23 -10.29 -1.57
N ILE A 262 -5.92 -10.79 -2.77
CA ILE A 262 -4.94 -11.84 -3.00
C ILE A 262 -3.82 -11.26 -3.86
N ARG A 263 -2.58 -11.24 -3.36
CA ARG A 263 -1.43 -10.83 -4.18
C ARG A 263 -0.80 -12.08 -4.79
N LEU A 264 -0.62 -12.09 -6.11
CA LEU A 264 -0.05 -13.22 -6.83
C LEU A 264 1.41 -13.40 -6.48
N HIS A 265 1.76 -14.62 -6.07
CA HIS A 265 3.12 -15.00 -5.74
C HIS A 265 3.60 -16.20 -6.57
N TRP A 266 4.88 -16.16 -6.95
CA TRP A 266 5.58 -17.24 -7.62
C TRP A 266 6.85 -17.58 -6.85
N ASP A 267 6.93 -18.80 -6.37
CA ASP A 267 8.12 -19.39 -5.78
C ASP A 267 8.96 -20.13 -6.83
N GLU A 268 10.17 -20.54 -6.44
CA GLU A 268 11.06 -21.35 -7.29
C GLU A 268 10.34 -22.60 -7.80
N TYR A 269 9.60 -23.29 -6.92
CA TYR A 269 8.92 -24.53 -7.24
C TYR A 269 7.83 -24.33 -8.30
N GLY A 270 6.98 -23.32 -8.14
CA GLY A 270 5.91 -23.01 -9.09
C GLY A 270 6.44 -22.63 -10.46
N LEU A 271 7.48 -21.78 -10.52
CA LEU A 271 8.11 -21.41 -11.79
C LEU A 271 8.81 -22.58 -12.47
N PHE A 272 9.47 -23.44 -11.68
CA PHE A 272 10.14 -24.62 -12.21
C PHE A 272 9.14 -25.58 -12.84
N ASN A 273 8.01 -25.83 -12.19
CA ASN A 273 6.93 -26.66 -12.74
C ASN A 273 6.25 -26.00 -13.95
N LEU A 274 6.02 -24.68 -13.93
CA LEU A 274 5.48 -23.96 -15.08
C LEU A 274 6.34 -24.15 -16.33
N VAL A 275 7.66 -23.98 -16.20
CA VAL A 275 8.60 -24.12 -17.31
C VAL A 275 8.72 -25.56 -17.77
N THR A 276 8.91 -26.50 -16.86
CA THR A 276 9.11 -27.91 -17.20
C THR A 276 7.85 -28.57 -17.77
N ASN A 277 6.65 -28.19 -17.34
CA ASN A 277 5.41 -28.63 -18.00
C ASN A 277 5.37 -28.19 -19.47
N ARG A 278 5.78 -26.96 -19.77
CA ARG A 278 5.89 -26.44 -21.14
C ARG A 278 6.98 -27.16 -21.93
N LEU A 279 8.17 -27.36 -21.35
CA LEU A 279 9.27 -28.11 -21.96
C LEU A 279 8.86 -29.54 -22.30
N LYS A 280 8.21 -30.24 -21.36
CA LYS A 280 7.74 -31.62 -21.54
C LYS A 280 6.82 -31.71 -22.76
N LYS A 281 5.88 -30.78 -22.88
CA LYS A 281 4.93 -30.73 -24.00
C LYS A 281 5.61 -30.40 -25.34
N VAL A 282 6.51 -29.42 -25.34
CA VAL A 282 7.19 -28.94 -26.54
C VAL A 282 8.15 -29.99 -27.11
N PHE A 283 8.94 -30.62 -26.24
CA PHE A 283 9.95 -31.58 -26.63
C PHE A 283 9.45 -33.03 -26.62
N SER A 284 8.16 -33.24 -26.31
CA SER A 284 7.53 -34.58 -26.22
C SER A 284 8.35 -35.52 -25.35
N LEU A 285 8.70 -35.05 -24.16
CA LEU A 285 9.55 -35.76 -23.21
C LEU A 285 8.72 -36.75 -22.40
N ASP A 286 9.18 -38.01 -22.33
CA ASP A 286 8.52 -39.09 -21.59
C ASP A 286 8.84 -39.06 -20.08
N GLN A 287 9.80 -38.23 -19.66
CA GLN A 287 10.20 -38.13 -18.26
C GLN A 287 9.10 -37.46 -17.43
N GLU A 288 8.77 -38.03 -16.26
CA GLU A 288 7.85 -37.43 -15.29
C GLU A 288 8.55 -36.52 -14.27
N ASN A 289 9.83 -36.76 -14.01
CA ASN A 289 10.56 -35.98 -13.02
C ASN A 289 10.99 -34.62 -13.57
N THR A 290 10.56 -33.54 -12.92
CA THR A 290 10.83 -32.14 -13.25
C THR A 290 12.33 -31.84 -13.48
N ASN A 291 13.22 -32.34 -12.63
CA ASN A 291 14.67 -32.16 -12.79
C ASN A 291 15.22 -32.89 -14.02
N ARG A 292 14.71 -34.09 -14.32
CA ARG A 292 15.12 -34.83 -15.52
C ARG A 292 14.66 -34.14 -16.80
N ILE A 293 13.45 -33.57 -16.80
CA ILE A 293 12.92 -32.78 -17.91
C ILE A 293 13.82 -31.55 -18.15
N TRP A 294 14.15 -30.80 -17.10
CA TRP A 294 15.05 -29.66 -17.18
C TRP A 294 16.44 -30.06 -17.70
N ASN A 295 17.08 -31.06 -17.10
CA ASN A 295 18.40 -31.55 -17.48
C ASN A 295 18.47 -32.12 -18.91
N ALA A 296 17.33 -32.54 -19.49
CA ALA A 296 17.28 -32.94 -20.89
C ALA A 296 17.42 -31.74 -21.84
N CYS A 297 17.01 -30.55 -21.41
CA CYS A 297 16.94 -29.34 -22.23
C CYS A 297 18.13 -28.37 -22.01
N VAL A 298 18.96 -28.61 -20.99
CA VAL A 298 20.08 -27.73 -20.61
C VAL A 298 21.37 -28.53 -20.43
N ALA A 299 22.52 -27.86 -20.56
CA ALA A 299 23.83 -28.50 -20.40
C ALA A 299 24.71 -27.79 -19.36
N ARG A 300 25.75 -28.50 -18.90
CA ARG A 300 26.82 -27.99 -18.02
C ARG A 300 26.25 -27.36 -16.74
N ASP A 301 26.65 -26.13 -16.43
CA ASP A 301 26.38 -25.43 -15.17
C ASP A 301 24.94 -24.91 -15.07
N LEU A 302 24.11 -25.17 -16.09
CA LEU A 302 22.66 -24.96 -16.06
C LEU A 302 21.90 -26.19 -15.55
N GLN A 303 22.55 -27.35 -15.39
CA GLN A 303 21.89 -28.55 -14.89
C GLN A 303 21.45 -28.38 -13.43
N ASN A 304 20.44 -29.18 -13.07
CA ASN A 304 19.81 -29.20 -11.75
C ASN A 304 19.13 -27.87 -11.40
N LYS A 305 18.62 -27.79 -10.17
CA LYS A 305 17.91 -26.61 -9.67
C LYS A 305 18.80 -25.37 -9.58
N GLU A 306 20.10 -25.54 -9.31
CA GLU A 306 21.04 -24.42 -9.23
C GLU A 306 21.13 -23.63 -10.54
N GLY A 307 21.19 -24.33 -11.68
CA GLY A 307 21.15 -23.69 -12.98
C GLY A 307 19.81 -22.99 -13.28
N PHE A 308 18.70 -23.56 -12.82
CA PHE A 308 17.40 -22.89 -12.90
C PHE A 308 17.34 -21.62 -12.04
N ARG A 309 17.90 -21.65 -10.82
CA ARG A 309 18.00 -20.46 -9.95
C ARG A 309 18.80 -19.34 -10.59
N LYS A 310 19.86 -19.64 -11.35
CA LYS A 310 20.58 -18.62 -12.14
C LYS A 310 19.62 -17.88 -13.08
N CYS A 311 18.72 -18.60 -13.75
CA CYS A 311 17.70 -18.00 -14.62
C CYS A 311 16.67 -17.17 -13.82
N LEU A 312 16.25 -17.63 -12.64
CA LEU A 312 15.27 -16.93 -11.80
C LEU A 312 15.75 -15.55 -11.32
N ARG A 313 17.03 -15.45 -10.91
CA ARG A 313 17.64 -14.18 -10.46
C ARG A 313 17.67 -13.11 -11.54
N LEU A 314 17.72 -13.53 -12.80
CA LEU A 314 17.65 -12.64 -13.96
C LEU A 314 16.21 -12.25 -14.31
N THR A 315 15.20 -12.85 -13.66
CA THR A 315 13.78 -12.80 -14.07
C THR A 315 12.82 -12.30 -12.97
N LEU A 316 13.31 -11.72 -11.86
CA LEU A 316 12.46 -11.13 -10.79
C LEU A 316 11.34 -12.11 -10.37
N TYR A 317 11.55 -13.43 -10.51
CA TYR A 317 10.54 -14.46 -10.26
C TYR A 317 9.20 -14.25 -11.00
N ARG A 318 9.23 -13.67 -12.20
CA ARG A 318 8.02 -13.45 -13.02
C ARG A 318 7.92 -14.47 -14.15
N PRO A 319 6.80 -15.21 -14.29
CA PRO A 319 6.62 -16.18 -15.36
C PRO A 319 6.90 -15.62 -16.76
N ARG A 320 6.40 -14.44 -17.07
CA ARG A 320 6.59 -13.83 -18.39
C ARG A 320 8.07 -13.60 -18.71
N ASP A 321 8.82 -13.06 -17.77
CA ASP A 321 10.22 -12.71 -17.98
C ASP A 321 11.10 -13.96 -18.08
N LEU A 322 10.75 -14.99 -17.31
CA LEU A 322 11.35 -16.31 -17.44
C LEU A 322 11.08 -16.96 -18.80
N LEU A 323 9.85 -16.86 -19.31
CA LEU A 323 9.52 -17.35 -20.65
C LEU A 323 10.26 -16.57 -21.75
N ILE A 324 10.40 -15.25 -21.63
CA ILE A 324 11.21 -14.44 -22.57
C ILE A 324 12.66 -14.94 -22.54
N LEU A 325 13.26 -15.06 -21.35
CA LEU A 325 14.65 -15.52 -21.18
C LEU A 325 14.88 -16.87 -21.85
N LEU A 326 14.01 -17.84 -21.58
CA LEU A 326 14.19 -19.18 -22.09
C LEU A 326 13.85 -19.30 -23.57
N ASN A 327 12.80 -18.63 -24.07
CA ASN A 327 12.46 -18.66 -25.50
C ASN A 327 13.62 -18.14 -26.36
N ASP A 328 14.19 -16.98 -25.99
CA ASP A 328 15.32 -16.40 -26.72
C ASP A 328 16.59 -17.25 -26.58
N ALA A 329 16.83 -17.85 -25.41
CA ALA A 329 17.94 -18.79 -25.24
C ALA A 329 17.79 -20.05 -26.12
N PHE A 330 16.59 -20.64 -26.19
CA PHE A 330 16.31 -21.76 -27.08
C PHE A 330 16.40 -21.37 -28.56
N LEU A 331 16.04 -20.13 -28.91
CA LEU A 331 16.21 -19.60 -30.26
C LEU A 331 17.69 -19.50 -30.63
N ASN A 332 18.54 -18.97 -29.73
CA ASN A 332 19.99 -18.88 -29.93
C ASN A 332 20.63 -20.26 -30.07
N ALA A 333 20.27 -21.20 -29.19
CA ALA A 333 20.74 -22.58 -29.29
C ALA A 333 20.32 -23.24 -30.61
N GLY A 334 19.07 -23.03 -31.04
CA GLY A 334 18.54 -23.56 -32.30
C GLY A 334 19.20 -22.96 -33.54
N GLN A 335 19.61 -21.69 -33.52
CA GLN A 335 20.39 -21.06 -34.59
C GLN A 335 21.78 -21.68 -34.75
N GLN A 336 22.33 -22.25 -33.67
CA GLN A 336 23.59 -22.97 -33.66
C GLN A 336 23.40 -24.49 -33.76
N GLU A 337 22.21 -24.95 -34.16
CA GLU A 337 21.84 -26.37 -34.32
C GLU A 337 21.98 -27.20 -33.03
N ARG A 338 21.99 -26.55 -31.85
CA ARG A 338 22.02 -27.20 -30.54
C ARG A 338 20.60 -27.50 -30.06
N THR A 339 20.44 -28.64 -29.38
CA THR A 339 19.18 -29.06 -28.74
C THR A 339 19.10 -28.71 -27.26
N GLN A 340 20.21 -28.28 -26.67
CA GLN A 340 20.33 -27.87 -25.28
C GLN A 340 20.87 -26.45 -25.20
N ILE A 341 20.31 -25.66 -24.28
CA ILE A 341 20.83 -24.33 -23.96
C ILE A 341 22.06 -24.44 -23.04
N ILE A 342 22.98 -23.49 -23.20
CA ILE A 342 24.20 -23.34 -22.38
C ILE A 342 24.23 -21.94 -21.75
N ASP A 343 25.12 -21.70 -20.78
CA ASP A 343 25.22 -20.40 -20.10
C ASP A 343 25.36 -19.21 -21.07
N ALA A 344 26.12 -19.37 -22.17
CA ALA A 344 26.28 -18.33 -23.18
C ALA A 344 24.96 -17.90 -23.85
N ASP A 345 23.97 -18.78 -23.97
CA ASP A 345 22.65 -18.42 -24.53
C ASP A 345 21.83 -17.60 -23.54
N ILE A 346 21.95 -17.94 -22.24
CA ILE A 346 21.34 -17.20 -21.14
C ILE A 346 21.97 -15.81 -21.05
N ASP A 347 23.29 -15.70 -21.04
CA ASP A 347 24.01 -14.41 -20.95
C ASP A 347 23.66 -13.47 -22.09
N ALA A 348 23.62 -13.99 -23.33
CA ALA A 348 23.24 -13.22 -24.50
C ALA A 348 21.83 -12.63 -24.37
N THR A 349 20.90 -13.40 -23.81
CA THR A 349 19.51 -12.98 -23.63
C THR A 349 19.34 -12.05 -22.43
N ALA A 350 20.05 -12.34 -21.34
CA ALA A 350 20.00 -11.63 -20.07
C ALA A 350 20.33 -10.14 -20.24
N LYS A 351 21.26 -9.79 -21.13
CA LYS A 351 21.61 -8.40 -21.41
C LYS A 351 20.43 -7.58 -21.93
N THR A 352 19.68 -8.15 -22.87
CA THR A 352 18.49 -7.51 -23.45
C THR A 352 17.37 -7.40 -22.42
N ILE A 353 17.15 -8.48 -21.67
CA ILE A 353 16.12 -8.53 -20.61
C ILE A 353 16.43 -7.52 -19.49
N SER A 354 17.69 -7.46 -19.04
CA SER A 354 18.15 -6.53 -18.02
C SER A 354 17.85 -5.08 -18.41
N LYS A 355 18.17 -4.70 -19.65
CA LYS A 355 17.89 -3.35 -20.16
C LYS A 355 16.40 -3.06 -20.22
N ASN A 356 15.62 -3.95 -20.81
CA ASN A 356 14.16 -3.78 -20.93
C ASN A 356 13.49 -3.66 -19.55
N ARG A 357 14.00 -4.37 -18.55
CA ARG A 357 13.50 -4.32 -17.18
C ARG A 357 13.82 -3.04 -16.46
N LEU A 358 15.04 -2.52 -16.63
CA LEU A 358 15.40 -1.22 -16.09
C LEU A 358 14.52 -0.12 -16.71
N ASP A 359 14.34 -0.15 -18.03
CA ASP A 359 13.47 0.78 -18.74
C ASP A 359 12.00 0.67 -18.28
N ASP A 360 11.50 -0.55 -18.08
CA ASP A 360 10.14 -0.80 -17.58
C ASP A 360 9.97 -0.32 -16.13
N LEU A 361 10.96 -0.56 -15.25
CA LEU A 361 10.96 -0.06 -13.87
C LEU A 361 10.92 1.47 -13.84
N GLU A 362 11.78 2.12 -14.62
CA GLU A 362 11.84 3.57 -14.70
C GLU A 362 10.52 4.17 -15.19
N LYS A 363 9.90 3.57 -16.22
CA LYS A 363 8.58 4.01 -16.72
C LYS A 363 7.43 3.74 -15.74
N GLU A 364 7.44 2.58 -15.07
CA GLU A 364 6.37 2.18 -14.16
C GLU A 364 6.29 3.09 -12.92
N TYR A 365 7.45 3.56 -12.46
CA TYR A 365 7.56 4.33 -11.22
C TYR A 365 7.92 5.81 -11.44
N SER A 366 8.16 6.30 -12.67
CA SER A 366 8.54 7.70 -12.91
C SER A 366 7.55 8.74 -12.38
N THR A 367 6.27 8.37 -12.30
CA THR A 367 5.20 9.24 -11.78
C THR A 367 5.15 9.28 -10.25
N ILE A 368 5.51 8.17 -9.60
CA ILE A 368 5.52 8.02 -8.14
C ILE A 368 6.86 8.50 -7.57
N PHE A 369 7.94 8.22 -8.28
CA PHE A 369 9.30 8.59 -7.96
C PHE A 369 9.91 9.39 -9.12
N PRO A 370 9.63 10.70 -9.19
CA PRO A 370 10.20 11.55 -10.22
C PRO A 370 11.72 11.64 -10.07
N GLY A 371 12.44 11.57 -11.19
CA GLY A 371 13.91 11.51 -11.17
C GLY A 371 14.49 10.12 -10.91
N LEU A 372 13.68 9.05 -10.84
CA LEU A 372 14.14 7.67 -10.65
C LEU A 372 15.29 7.28 -11.61
N SER A 373 15.18 7.65 -12.89
CA SER A 373 16.23 7.35 -13.88
C SER A 373 17.59 8.01 -13.57
N LEU A 374 17.62 9.11 -12.81
CA LEU A 374 18.86 9.70 -12.32
C LEU A 374 19.44 8.81 -11.22
N PHE A 375 18.60 8.43 -10.25
CA PHE A 375 19.00 7.61 -9.10
C PHE A 375 19.38 6.17 -9.46
N THR A 376 18.82 5.57 -10.51
CA THR A 376 19.27 4.26 -11.00
C THR A 376 20.63 4.37 -11.69
N LYS A 377 20.84 5.42 -12.50
CA LYS A 377 22.07 5.62 -13.28
C LYS A 377 23.30 5.93 -12.44
N ILE A 378 23.17 6.47 -11.24
CA ILE A 378 24.34 6.74 -10.36
C ILE A 378 25.14 5.48 -10.03
N PHE A 379 24.48 4.32 -10.11
CA PHE A 379 25.08 3.03 -9.83
C PHE A 379 25.82 2.44 -11.03
N THR A 380 25.74 3.05 -12.22
CA THR A 380 26.43 2.56 -13.42
C THR A 380 27.93 2.41 -13.16
N HIS A 381 28.52 1.27 -13.56
CA HIS A 381 29.93 0.95 -13.32
C HIS A 381 30.37 0.89 -11.84
N LYS A 382 29.45 0.78 -10.89
CA LYS A 382 29.75 0.58 -9.45
C LYS A 382 29.71 -0.90 -9.07
N ASN A 383 30.17 -1.19 -7.85
CA ASN A 383 29.99 -2.51 -7.25
C ASN A 383 28.50 -2.74 -6.94
N PRO A 384 27.91 -3.89 -7.33
CA PRO A 384 26.53 -4.20 -6.97
C PRO A 384 26.28 -4.29 -5.47
N GLU A 385 27.27 -4.73 -4.69
CA GLU A 385 27.23 -4.76 -3.22
C GLU A 385 27.96 -3.54 -2.66
N MET A 386 27.31 -2.80 -1.77
CA MET A 386 27.91 -1.65 -1.10
C MET A 386 27.29 -1.41 0.28
N LEU A 387 27.95 -0.58 1.07
CA LEU A 387 27.41 -0.16 2.37
C LEU A 387 26.34 0.93 2.19
N VAL A 388 25.37 0.96 3.09
CA VAL A 388 24.31 1.99 3.14
C VAL A 388 24.92 3.40 3.14
N ARG A 389 25.95 3.66 3.95
CA ARG A 389 26.65 4.95 3.99
C ARG A 389 27.25 5.36 2.64
N GLU A 390 27.72 4.40 1.84
CA GLU A 390 28.31 4.66 0.52
C GLU A 390 27.22 5.03 -0.47
N ALA A 391 26.12 4.28 -0.47
CA ALA A 391 24.94 4.57 -1.29
C ALA A 391 24.35 5.96 -0.97
N ILE A 392 24.18 6.28 0.32
CA ILE A 392 23.73 7.59 0.79
C ILE A 392 24.63 8.71 0.27
N SER A 393 25.96 8.54 0.32
CA SER A 393 26.90 9.54 -0.17
C SER A 393 26.80 9.77 -1.69
N ILE A 394 26.54 8.71 -2.47
CA ILE A 394 26.35 8.84 -3.92
C ILE A 394 25.03 9.54 -4.23
N ILE A 395 23.95 9.19 -3.52
CA ILE A 395 22.63 9.81 -3.67
C ILE A 395 22.66 11.30 -3.28
N ASP A 396 23.31 11.62 -2.16
CA ASP A 396 23.43 12.99 -1.65
C ASP A 396 24.14 13.92 -2.64
N LYS A 397 25.13 13.42 -3.39
CA LYS A 397 25.77 14.19 -4.48
C LYS A 397 24.79 14.60 -5.57
N VAL A 398 23.90 13.69 -5.97
CA VAL A 398 22.87 13.99 -6.99
C VAL A 398 21.81 14.94 -6.45
N LEU A 399 21.41 14.80 -5.19
CA LEU A 399 20.45 15.72 -4.57
C LEU A 399 20.98 17.15 -4.43
N ARG A 400 22.31 17.34 -4.36
CA ARG A 400 22.96 18.66 -4.23
C ARG A 400 23.42 19.27 -5.56
N GLU A 401 23.22 18.60 -6.68
CA GLU A 401 23.64 19.11 -7.99
C GLU A 401 22.63 20.11 -8.56
N ASP A 402 23.04 21.37 -8.72
CA ASP A 402 22.20 22.47 -9.24
C ASP A 402 22.12 22.53 -10.79
N THR A 403 22.47 21.45 -11.49
CA THR A 403 22.56 21.44 -12.97
C THR A 403 21.34 20.87 -13.69
N TYR A 404 20.34 20.38 -12.96
CA TYR A 404 19.14 19.78 -13.55
C TYR A 404 18.12 20.82 -14.03
N ASP A 405 17.27 20.40 -14.98
CA ASP A 405 16.14 21.22 -15.44
C ASP A 405 15.21 21.62 -14.27
N GLN A 406 14.60 22.79 -14.36
CA GLN A 406 13.85 23.43 -13.28
C GLN A 406 12.71 22.54 -12.73
N LYS A 407 12.10 21.71 -13.59
CA LYS A 407 11.08 20.71 -13.18
C LYS A 407 11.67 19.57 -12.36
N ILE A 408 12.86 19.09 -12.70
CA ILE A 408 13.54 18.01 -11.99
C ILE A 408 14.02 18.54 -10.63
N GLN A 409 14.57 19.75 -10.57
CA GLN A 409 14.98 20.37 -9.30
C GLN A 409 13.80 20.54 -8.33
N GLN A 410 12.65 21.01 -8.81
CA GLN A 410 11.44 21.12 -7.99
C GLN A 410 10.97 19.75 -7.45
N GLN A 411 11.15 18.69 -8.23
CA GLN A 411 10.79 17.33 -7.83
C GLN A 411 11.80 16.72 -6.85
N LEU A 412 13.10 16.94 -7.05
CA LEU A 412 14.15 16.52 -6.13
C LEU A 412 14.00 17.22 -4.76
N ALA A 413 13.53 18.47 -4.74
CA ALA A 413 13.24 19.20 -3.50
C ALA A 413 12.05 18.61 -2.70
N ILE A 414 11.21 17.77 -3.31
CA ILE A 414 10.12 17.04 -2.63
C ILE A 414 10.70 15.82 -1.88
N LEU A 415 11.81 15.26 -2.35
CA LEU A 415 12.50 14.15 -1.68
C LEU A 415 13.19 14.71 -0.44
N GLN A 416 12.76 14.24 0.73
CA GLN A 416 13.11 14.88 2.00
C GLN A 416 14.55 14.56 2.45
N SER A 417 15.10 13.41 2.04
CA SER A 417 16.46 13.00 2.41
C SER A 417 17.05 11.90 1.49
N PRO A 418 18.39 11.72 1.45
CA PRO A 418 19.03 10.61 0.76
C PRO A 418 18.57 9.22 1.24
N ILE A 419 18.19 9.10 2.52
CA ILE A 419 17.71 7.84 3.08
C ILE A 419 16.31 7.49 2.59
N ASP A 420 15.46 8.49 2.32
CA ASP A 420 14.14 8.26 1.74
C ASP A 420 14.25 7.77 0.30
N VAL A 421 15.19 8.31 -0.48
CA VAL A 421 15.52 7.79 -1.82
C VAL A 421 15.94 6.34 -1.76
N LEU A 422 16.81 5.97 -0.81
CA LEU A 422 17.24 4.59 -0.63
C LEU A 422 16.05 3.67 -0.26
N ARG A 423 15.15 4.15 0.60
CA ARG A 423 13.90 3.45 0.96
C ARG A 423 12.98 3.25 -0.24
N ASP A 424 12.85 4.27 -1.09
CA ASP A 424 12.03 4.16 -2.30
C ASP A 424 12.66 3.22 -3.34
N LEU A 425 13.98 3.21 -3.50
CA LEU A 425 14.69 2.21 -4.33
C LEU A 425 14.46 0.77 -3.82
N TYR A 426 14.39 0.58 -2.50
CA TYR A 426 14.05 -0.71 -1.91
C TYR A 426 12.59 -1.10 -2.18
N ARG A 427 11.63 -0.18 -1.98
CA ARG A 427 10.18 -0.42 -2.18
C ARG A 427 9.78 -0.79 -3.61
N ILE A 428 10.59 -0.45 -4.60
CA ILE A 428 10.37 -0.81 -6.02
C ILE A 428 11.13 -2.07 -6.45
N GLY A 429 11.94 -2.64 -5.55
CA GLY A 429 12.76 -3.83 -5.78
C GLY A 429 14.01 -3.56 -6.62
N PHE A 430 14.53 -2.34 -6.61
CA PHE A 430 15.79 -2.01 -7.27
C PHE A 430 17.00 -2.45 -6.42
N ILE A 431 16.90 -2.28 -5.10
CA ILE A 431 17.90 -2.76 -4.13
C ILE A 431 17.27 -3.73 -3.12
N GLY A 432 18.11 -4.59 -2.56
CA GLY A 432 17.82 -5.43 -1.41
C GLY A 432 18.73 -5.09 -0.24
N ILE A 433 18.33 -5.48 0.97
CA ILE A 433 19.05 -5.23 2.21
C ILE A 433 19.51 -6.57 2.78
N PHE A 434 20.75 -6.63 3.25
CA PHE A 434 21.25 -7.83 3.91
C PHE A 434 20.60 -8.02 5.28
N ASP A 435 19.96 -9.15 5.48
CA ASP A 435 19.46 -9.58 6.77
C ASP A 435 20.46 -10.55 7.43
N GLU A 436 21.11 -10.08 8.49
CA GLU A 436 22.05 -10.87 9.28
C GLU A 436 21.42 -12.14 9.89
N THR A 437 20.11 -12.19 10.07
CA THR A 437 19.40 -13.34 10.67
C THR A 437 19.32 -14.50 9.70
N SER A 438 18.93 -14.23 8.46
CA SER A 438 18.86 -15.21 7.38
C SER A 438 20.19 -15.39 6.66
N GLY A 439 21.14 -14.46 6.82
CA GLY A 439 22.36 -14.41 6.04
C GLY A 439 22.10 -14.11 4.57
N SER A 440 21.01 -13.40 4.26
CA SER A 440 20.56 -13.21 2.88
C SER A 440 20.14 -11.76 2.59
N PHE A 441 20.32 -11.31 1.35
CA PHE A 441 19.74 -10.09 0.81
C PHE A 441 18.26 -10.29 0.55
N VAL A 442 17.47 -9.50 1.24
CA VAL A 442 16.02 -9.44 1.11
C VAL A 442 15.63 -8.32 0.17
N PHE A 443 14.81 -8.61 -0.84
CA PHE A 443 14.28 -7.61 -1.78
C PHE A 443 12.77 -7.43 -1.59
N CYS A 444 12.29 -6.20 -1.66
CA CYS A 444 10.87 -5.89 -1.62
C CYS A 444 10.33 -5.56 -3.01
N HIS A 445 9.31 -6.30 -3.45
CA HIS A 445 8.67 -6.08 -4.74
C HIS A 445 7.24 -5.55 -4.62
N ASP A 446 6.74 -5.39 -3.39
CA ASP A 446 5.32 -5.17 -3.05
C ASP A 446 5.06 -3.83 -2.32
N GLY A 447 6.12 -3.05 -2.10
CA GLY A 447 6.07 -1.66 -1.65
C GLY A 447 6.05 -1.45 -0.17
N LYS A 448 6.19 -2.52 0.57
CA LYS A 448 6.40 -2.45 2.00
C LYS A 448 7.67 -1.67 2.29
N ASP A 449 7.61 -0.95 3.40
CA ASP A 449 8.82 -0.43 4.01
C ASP A 449 9.73 -1.59 4.42
N PRO A 450 11.05 -1.38 4.37
CA PRO A 450 11.96 -2.37 4.90
C PRO A 450 11.62 -2.64 6.37
N ASN A 451 11.58 -3.92 6.74
CA ASN A 451 11.32 -4.34 8.13
C ASN A 451 12.41 -3.85 9.10
N LYS A 452 13.56 -3.43 8.58
CA LYS A 452 14.69 -2.85 9.32
C LYS A 452 14.97 -1.44 8.81
N GLU A 453 15.39 -0.55 9.70
CA GLU A 453 15.91 0.75 9.29
C GLU A 453 17.26 0.58 8.58
N PHE A 454 17.58 1.50 7.69
CA PHE A 454 18.86 1.53 7.01
C PHE A 454 19.93 2.06 7.96
N GLU A 455 20.75 1.16 8.49
CA GLU A 455 21.91 1.50 9.32
C GLU A 455 23.13 1.76 8.42
N ASP A 456 24.00 2.71 8.78
CA ASP A 456 25.18 3.10 7.97
C ASP A 456 26.11 1.93 7.61
N ALA A 457 26.23 0.96 8.52
CA ALA A 457 27.05 -0.25 8.36
C ALA A 457 26.31 -1.39 7.64
N GLY A 458 25.01 -1.24 7.39
CA GLY A 458 24.20 -2.20 6.65
C GLY A 458 24.72 -2.36 5.22
N LYS A 459 24.51 -3.56 4.67
CA LYS A 459 24.84 -3.86 3.28
C LYS A 459 23.60 -3.83 2.41
N ILE A 460 23.76 -3.30 1.21
CA ILE A 460 22.74 -3.35 0.16
C ILE A 460 23.28 -4.05 -1.07
N LEU A 461 22.38 -4.63 -1.84
CA LEU A 461 22.68 -5.25 -3.13
C LEU A 461 21.73 -4.69 -4.19
N ILE A 462 22.27 -4.20 -5.30
CA ILE A 462 21.47 -3.89 -6.48
C ILE A 462 20.93 -5.21 -7.03
N HIS A 463 19.65 -5.27 -7.38
CA HIS A 463 19.04 -6.53 -7.80
C HIS A 463 19.77 -7.09 -9.06
N PRO A 464 20.15 -8.39 -9.07
CA PRO A 464 20.95 -9.01 -10.15
C PRO A 464 20.42 -8.78 -11.56
N CYS A 465 19.10 -8.72 -11.71
CA CYS A 465 18.50 -8.48 -13.02
C CYS A 465 18.85 -7.13 -13.67
N TYR A 466 19.41 -6.16 -12.95
CA TYR A 466 19.81 -4.84 -13.50
C TYR A 466 21.30 -4.71 -13.77
N TRP A 467 22.12 -5.69 -13.38
CA TRP A 467 23.58 -5.57 -13.42
C TRP A 467 24.12 -5.32 -14.83
N MET A 468 23.64 -6.07 -15.80
CA MET A 468 24.06 -5.94 -17.20
C MET A 468 23.57 -4.63 -17.83
N ALA A 469 22.40 -4.12 -17.45
CA ALA A 469 21.90 -2.84 -17.94
C ALA A 469 22.75 -1.66 -17.43
N LEU A 470 23.24 -1.76 -16.19
CA LEU A 470 24.06 -0.74 -15.53
C LEU A 470 25.56 -0.95 -15.74
N ASN A 471 25.98 -2.00 -16.45
CA ASN A 471 27.38 -2.39 -16.64
C ASN A 471 28.17 -2.33 -15.31
N LEU A 472 27.63 -2.96 -14.26
CA LEU A 472 28.24 -2.97 -12.93
C LEU A 472 29.60 -3.68 -12.96
N THR A 473 30.42 -3.51 -11.92
CA THR A 473 31.76 -4.11 -11.90
C THR A 473 31.76 -5.64 -11.80
N ARG A 474 30.59 -6.25 -11.61
CA ARG A 474 30.38 -7.70 -11.61
C ARG A 474 29.19 -8.02 -12.52
N ASP A 475 29.38 -9.00 -13.39
CA ASP A 475 28.35 -9.45 -14.34
C ASP A 475 27.73 -10.80 -13.94
N ALA A 476 28.26 -11.45 -12.90
CA ALA A 476 27.77 -12.72 -12.38
C ALA A 476 27.89 -12.81 -10.85
N LEU A 477 26.90 -13.42 -10.21
CA LEU A 477 26.91 -13.78 -8.79
C LEU A 477 27.82 -14.99 -8.55
N ASN A 478 28.56 -14.99 -7.45
CA ASN A 478 29.21 -16.22 -7.01
C ASN A 478 28.14 -17.21 -6.51
N PRO A 479 28.32 -18.54 -6.67
CA PRO A 479 27.32 -19.54 -6.26
C PRO A 479 26.85 -19.43 -4.80
N GLU A 480 27.75 -19.04 -3.88
CA GLU A 480 27.46 -18.83 -2.45
C GLU A 480 26.57 -17.61 -2.20
N GLU A 481 26.93 -16.43 -2.72
CA GLU A 481 26.10 -15.19 -2.67
C GLU A 481 24.73 -15.38 -3.34
N ALA A 482 24.68 -16.32 -4.28
CA ALA A 482 23.49 -16.71 -4.98
C ALA A 482 22.48 -17.42 -4.07
N GLU A 483 22.95 -18.21 -3.09
CA GLU A 483 22.09 -18.81 -2.04
C GLU A 483 21.61 -17.77 -1.03
N GLU A 484 22.33 -16.66 -0.91
CA GLU A 484 22.03 -15.54 -0.03
C GLU A 484 21.05 -14.52 -0.65
N ILE A 485 20.29 -14.82 -1.70
CA ILE A 485 19.28 -13.89 -2.24
C ILE A 485 17.88 -14.43 -1.99
N TYR A 486 17.12 -13.70 -1.18
CA TYR A 486 15.72 -13.97 -0.89
C TYR A 486 14.85 -12.85 -1.46
N ASP A 487 14.19 -13.13 -2.58
CA ASP A 487 13.16 -12.24 -3.10
C ASP A 487 11.90 -12.44 -2.24
N GLU A 488 11.74 -11.64 -1.18
CA GLU A 488 10.54 -11.64 -0.35
C GLU A 488 9.34 -11.25 -1.22
N TYR A 489 8.52 -12.25 -1.49
CA TYR A 489 7.12 -12.07 -1.86
C TYR A 489 6.20 -12.57 -0.74
N ASP A 490 6.76 -12.99 0.39
CA ASP A 490 6.01 -13.40 1.56
C ASP A 490 5.15 -12.24 2.02
N ILE A 491 3.85 -12.44 1.83
CA ILE A 491 2.87 -11.70 2.59
C ILE A 491 2.77 -12.43 3.91
N ASP A 492 3.52 -11.95 4.90
CA ASP A 492 2.89 -11.76 6.19
C ASP A 492 1.72 -10.77 5.94
N VAL A 493 0.58 -11.32 5.56
CA VAL A 493 -0.71 -10.90 6.11
C VAL A 493 -0.97 -11.77 7.35
N ALA A 494 0.04 -11.91 8.20
CA ALA A 494 -0.28 -11.52 9.56
C ALA A 494 -0.41 -10.00 9.47
N SER A 495 -1.56 -9.47 9.86
CA SER A 495 -1.61 -8.14 10.43
C SER A 495 -0.50 -8.06 11.48
N SER A 496 0.69 -7.64 11.08
CA SER A 496 1.83 -7.43 11.99
C SER A 496 1.74 -6.03 12.57
N THR A 497 0.89 -5.15 12.02
CA THR A 497 0.64 -3.83 12.57
C THR A 497 0.05 -3.84 13.99
N PRO A 498 -0.82 -4.76 14.44
CA PRO A 498 -1.21 -4.86 15.84
C PRO A 498 -0.13 -5.54 16.69
N GLU A 499 0.47 -6.64 16.25
CA GLU A 499 1.42 -7.41 17.06
C GLU A 499 2.76 -6.69 17.24
N GLN A 500 3.32 -6.10 16.18
CA GLN A 500 4.50 -5.23 16.27
C GLN A 500 4.21 -3.96 17.05
N ARG A 501 3.02 -3.35 16.89
CA ARG A 501 2.59 -2.21 17.72
C ARG A 501 2.44 -2.59 19.18
N ILE A 502 1.86 -3.76 19.48
CA ILE A 502 1.74 -4.29 20.85
C ILE A 502 3.13 -4.55 21.43
N LYS A 503 4.04 -5.11 20.64
CA LYS A 503 5.45 -5.35 21.02
C LYS A 503 6.20 -4.04 21.26
N GLU A 504 6.03 -3.04 20.40
CA GLU A 504 6.69 -1.73 20.52
C GLU A 504 6.13 -0.93 21.69
N ILE A 505 4.80 -0.90 21.88
CA ILE A 505 4.16 -0.36 23.08
C ILE A 505 4.64 -1.11 24.34
N GLY A 506 4.83 -2.43 24.22
CA GLY A 506 5.48 -3.27 25.22
C GLY A 506 6.86 -2.76 25.61
N ARG A 507 7.72 -2.57 24.61
CA ARG A 507 9.09 -2.08 24.74
C ARG A 507 9.14 -0.70 25.39
N VAL A 508 8.34 0.26 24.91
CA VAL A 508 8.29 1.62 25.46
C VAL A 508 7.86 1.59 26.93
N ILE A 509 6.86 0.78 27.31
CA ILE A 509 6.47 0.66 28.73
C ILE A 509 7.63 0.09 29.57
N SER A 510 8.29 -0.97 29.11
CA SER A 510 9.41 -1.57 29.85
C SER A 510 10.65 -0.67 29.96
N GLN A 511 10.90 0.17 28.95
CA GLN A 511 12.04 1.11 28.97
C GLN A 511 11.95 2.12 30.11
N LEU A 512 10.74 2.49 30.55
CA LEU A 512 10.59 3.44 31.64
C LEU A 512 11.21 2.93 32.96
N GLU A 513 11.15 1.61 33.18
CA GLU A 513 11.65 0.94 34.39
C GLU A 513 13.17 0.93 34.44
N SER A 514 13.84 0.94 33.28
CA SER A 514 15.31 0.96 33.20
C SER A 514 15.93 2.36 33.32
N ILE A 515 15.14 3.44 33.17
CA ILE A 515 15.66 4.82 33.16
C ILE A 515 15.80 5.34 34.60
N PRO A 516 17.01 5.68 35.09
CA PRO A 516 17.22 6.23 36.43
C PRO A 516 16.48 7.55 36.66
N VAL A 517 15.94 7.77 37.86
CA VAL A 517 15.34 9.05 38.27
C VAL A 517 16.46 10.06 38.59
N GLY A 518 16.30 11.30 38.17
CA GLY A 518 17.26 12.39 38.38
C GLY A 518 18.03 12.76 37.11
N VAL A 519 19.16 13.43 37.29
CA VAL A 519 19.97 14.00 36.19
C VAL A 519 20.57 12.90 35.31
N ASP A 520 20.99 11.79 35.91
CA ASP A 520 21.71 10.71 35.22
C ASP A 520 20.87 10.05 34.12
N GLY A 521 19.54 9.98 34.29
CA GLY A 521 18.61 9.43 33.30
C GLY A 521 17.79 10.49 32.54
N PHE A 522 18.14 11.78 32.65
CA PHE A 522 17.31 12.86 32.13
C PHE A 522 17.13 12.79 30.60
N ASN A 523 18.24 12.67 29.85
CA ASN A 523 18.20 12.60 28.39
C ASN A 523 17.41 11.38 27.89
N GLU A 524 17.61 10.21 28.52
CA GLU A 524 16.86 8.99 28.18
C GLU A 524 15.37 9.15 28.50
N PHE A 525 15.03 9.85 29.58
CA PHE A 525 13.64 10.15 29.94
C PHE A 525 12.98 11.13 28.98
N GLU A 526 13.71 12.12 28.45
CA GLU A 526 13.21 13.03 27.42
C GLU A 526 12.91 12.31 26.11
N GLU A 527 13.82 11.45 25.66
CA GLU A 527 13.60 10.60 24.47
C GLU A 527 12.44 9.62 24.68
N TRP A 528 12.32 9.08 25.88
CA TRP A 528 11.19 8.24 26.25
C TRP A 528 9.86 9.02 26.21
N CYS A 529 9.82 10.23 26.77
CA CYS A 529 8.64 11.08 26.75
C CYS A 529 8.23 11.44 25.32
N LEU A 530 9.19 11.78 24.45
CA LEU A 530 8.92 12.05 23.04
C LEU A 530 8.27 10.85 22.35
N ARG A 531 8.85 9.64 22.53
CA ARG A 531 8.30 8.41 21.97
C ARG A 531 6.89 8.12 22.51
N ALA A 532 6.68 8.27 23.82
CA ALA A 532 5.38 8.09 24.44
C ALA A 532 4.33 9.07 23.89
N ILE A 533 4.66 10.36 23.75
CA ILE A 533 3.76 11.38 23.18
C ILE A 533 3.41 11.04 21.72
N LYS A 534 4.42 10.69 20.90
CA LYS A 534 4.22 10.32 19.49
C LYS A 534 3.25 9.15 19.33
N ILE A 535 3.30 8.16 20.23
CA ILE A 535 2.43 7.00 20.18
C ILE A 535 1.05 7.31 20.77
N VAL A 536 1.00 7.96 21.94
CA VAL A 536 -0.25 8.22 22.69
C VAL A 536 -1.16 9.19 21.94
N PHE A 537 -0.59 10.20 21.28
CA PHE A 537 -1.33 11.23 20.56
C PHE A 537 -1.12 11.13 19.03
N ALA A 538 -0.80 9.93 18.55
CA ALA A 538 -0.70 9.63 17.13
C ALA A 538 -2.00 10.00 16.40
N GLY A 539 -1.90 10.83 15.35
CA GLY A 539 -3.05 11.31 14.58
C GLY A 539 -3.83 12.46 15.23
N ALA A 540 -3.36 12.98 16.37
CA ALA A 540 -3.88 14.22 16.97
C ALA A 540 -2.82 15.33 17.02
N LEU A 541 -1.57 14.94 17.28
CA LEU A 541 -0.39 15.82 17.25
C LEU A 541 0.56 15.38 16.12
N ARG A 542 1.15 16.36 15.43
CA ARG A 542 2.13 16.15 14.35
C ARG A 542 3.46 16.83 14.67
N ASN A 543 4.53 16.44 13.98
CA ASN A 543 5.86 17.05 14.07
C ASN A 543 6.38 17.18 15.52
N ALA A 544 6.14 16.18 16.36
CA ALA A 544 6.67 16.18 17.72
C ALA A 544 8.19 16.05 17.68
N GLU A 545 8.91 17.03 18.23
CA GLU A 545 10.37 17.10 18.19
C GLU A 545 10.97 17.55 19.52
N LEU A 546 12.20 17.08 19.78
CA LEU A 546 13.00 17.45 20.95
C LEU A 546 13.79 18.72 20.66
N HIS A 547 13.73 19.67 21.59
CA HIS A 547 14.47 20.93 21.53
C HIS A 547 14.40 21.61 20.16
N PRO A 548 13.21 22.02 19.69
CA PRO A 548 13.04 22.72 18.40
C PRO A 548 13.81 24.05 18.32
N ASN A 549 14.21 24.59 19.47
CA ASN A 549 14.85 25.89 19.63
C ASN A 549 16.19 25.78 20.39
N LYS A 550 17.08 24.86 19.95
CA LYS A 550 18.37 24.56 20.62
C LYS A 550 19.25 25.80 20.87
N ASP A 551 19.14 26.81 20.00
CA ASP A 551 19.93 28.05 20.05
C ASP A 551 19.29 29.18 20.87
N ALA A 552 18.07 28.98 21.40
CA ALA A 552 17.38 29.99 22.21
C ALA A 552 17.79 29.91 23.70
N VAL A 553 17.76 31.05 24.37
CA VAL A 553 18.06 31.17 25.83
C VAL A 553 17.09 30.33 26.68
N GLN A 554 15.87 30.15 26.20
CA GLN A 554 14.83 29.33 26.81
C GLN A 554 14.58 28.08 25.97
N ARG A 555 15.28 26.99 26.29
CA ARG A 555 15.13 25.70 25.60
C ARG A 555 13.83 25.03 26.02
N ARG A 556 13.05 24.59 25.03
CA ARG A 556 11.84 23.80 25.26
C ARG A 556 12.18 22.32 25.11
N ASP A 557 11.57 21.48 25.93
CA ASP A 557 11.91 20.05 25.90
C ASP A 557 11.25 19.39 24.68
N ILE A 558 9.92 19.32 24.63
CA ILE A 558 9.19 18.74 23.50
C ILE A 558 8.12 19.70 23.00
N VAL A 559 8.06 19.90 21.68
CA VAL A 559 7.00 20.68 21.01
C VAL A 559 6.33 19.83 19.94
N ALA A 560 5.01 19.93 19.83
CA ALA A 560 4.24 19.27 18.79
C ALA A 560 3.17 20.21 18.20
N THR A 561 2.88 20.04 16.92
CA THR A 561 1.85 20.79 16.21
C THR A 561 0.46 20.18 16.45
N ASN A 562 -0.48 21.00 16.89
CA ASN A 562 -1.89 20.65 17.07
C ASN A 562 -2.72 21.23 15.91
N LEU A 563 -3.40 20.36 15.16
CA LEU A 563 -4.28 20.72 14.04
C LEU A 563 -5.78 20.62 14.39
N GLY A 564 -6.14 20.30 15.63
CA GLY A 564 -7.55 20.14 16.05
C GLY A 564 -8.26 18.91 15.47
N GLU A 565 -7.51 17.86 15.16
CA GLU A 565 -8.01 16.65 14.48
C GLU A 565 -8.94 15.81 15.37
N THR A 566 -8.71 15.76 16.69
CA THR A 566 -9.54 14.99 17.65
C THR A 566 -10.28 15.90 18.64
N PRO A 567 -11.39 15.46 19.27
CA PRO A 567 -12.23 16.33 20.11
C PRO A 567 -11.50 17.09 21.22
N VAL A 568 -10.59 16.44 21.96
CA VAL A 568 -9.86 17.13 23.04
C VAL A 568 -8.83 18.12 22.50
N TRP A 569 -8.17 17.78 21.40
CA TRP A 569 -7.15 18.62 20.80
C TRP A 569 -7.75 19.78 20.01
N ARG A 570 -8.96 19.62 19.46
CA ARG A 570 -9.78 20.71 18.92
C ARG A 570 -10.17 21.70 20.02
N ARG A 571 -10.59 21.21 21.18
CA ARG A 571 -10.84 22.05 22.36
C ARG A 571 -9.59 22.83 22.77
N ILE A 572 -8.42 22.18 22.82
CA ILE A 572 -7.13 22.86 23.11
C ILE A 572 -6.77 23.90 22.03
N TYR A 573 -7.03 23.59 20.77
CA TYR A 573 -6.77 24.46 19.63
C TYR A 573 -7.67 25.71 19.65
N GLU A 574 -8.96 25.53 19.89
CA GLU A 574 -9.99 26.58 19.83
C GLU A 574 -10.05 27.39 21.12
N ASP A 575 -10.23 26.75 22.28
CA ASP A 575 -10.46 27.44 23.56
C ASP A 575 -9.18 28.11 24.08
N TYR A 576 -8.02 27.50 23.82
CA TYR A 576 -6.73 27.94 24.35
C TYR A 576 -5.76 28.43 23.28
N THR A 577 -6.20 28.52 22.02
CA THR A 577 -5.41 29.03 20.89
C THR A 577 -4.03 28.37 20.75
N SER A 578 -3.90 27.11 21.19
CA SER A 578 -2.62 26.40 21.28
C SER A 578 -2.39 25.57 20.02
N ARG A 579 -1.78 26.20 19.01
CA ARG A 579 -1.42 25.56 17.72
C ARG A 579 -0.13 24.77 17.82
N GLN A 580 0.78 25.20 18.68
CA GLN A 580 1.97 24.47 19.10
C GLN A 580 1.82 24.13 20.58
N VAL A 581 2.02 22.87 20.94
CA VAL A 581 1.82 22.37 22.30
C VAL A 581 3.17 22.01 22.90
N ILE A 582 3.42 22.48 24.12
CA ILE A 582 4.69 22.25 24.82
C ILE A 582 4.49 21.18 25.89
N PHE A 583 5.41 20.22 25.92
CA PHE A 583 5.60 19.27 26.99
C PHE A 583 6.98 19.51 27.61
N GLU A 584 7.00 20.06 28.82
CA GLU A 584 8.21 20.19 29.64
C GLU A 584 8.44 18.89 30.40
N VAL A 585 9.66 18.37 30.41
CA VAL A 585 10.00 17.07 30.98
C VAL A 585 10.81 17.26 32.26
N LYS A 586 10.39 16.60 33.34
CA LYS A 586 11.08 16.61 34.64
C LYS A 586 11.28 15.19 35.14
N ASN A 587 12.51 14.68 35.05
CA ASN A 587 12.84 13.32 35.48
C ASN A 587 12.95 13.17 37.02
N TYR A 588 12.00 13.70 37.79
CA TYR A 588 11.95 13.60 39.26
C TYR A 588 10.51 13.69 39.78
N ILE A 589 10.35 13.39 41.06
CA ILE A 589 9.06 13.37 41.79
C ILE A 589 8.83 14.74 42.44
N GLY A 590 7.60 15.23 42.33
CA GLY A 590 7.17 16.54 42.80
C GLY A 590 7.61 17.68 41.89
N LEU A 591 6.78 18.72 41.80
CA LEU A 591 7.13 19.95 41.10
C LEU A 591 7.37 21.09 42.11
N SER A 592 8.15 22.08 41.71
CA SER A 592 8.31 23.34 42.45
C SER A 592 7.62 24.50 41.73
N SER A 593 7.61 25.68 42.36
CA SER A 593 7.09 26.90 41.71
C SER A 593 7.90 27.35 40.49
N GLY A 594 9.17 26.91 40.38
CA GLY A 594 10.06 27.29 39.28
C GLY A 594 9.58 26.79 37.93
N GLU A 595 9.10 25.55 37.87
CA GLU A 595 8.66 24.86 36.66
C GLU A 595 7.38 25.48 36.10
N TYR A 596 6.46 25.92 36.96
CA TYR A 596 5.27 26.66 36.55
C TYR A 596 5.62 28.04 35.96
N ARG A 597 6.57 28.76 36.57
CA ARG A 597 7.06 30.04 36.04
C ARG A 597 7.80 29.86 34.71
N GLN A 598 8.58 28.78 34.59
CA GLN A 598 9.30 28.43 33.36
C GLN A 598 8.31 28.16 32.23
N MET A 599 7.31 27.30 32.46
CA MET A 599 6.27 27.00 31.48
C MET A 599 5.49 28.26 31.07
N LEU A 600 5.14 29.13 32.03
CA LEU A 600 4.47 30.41 31.74
C LEU A 600 5.27 31.26 30.74
N SER A 601 6.60 31.29 30.85
CA SER A 601 7.44 32.05 29.93
C SER A 601 7.39 31.53 28.48
N TYR A 602 7.00 30.26 28.28
CA TYR A 602 6.94 29.65 26.96
C TYR A 602 5.60 29.84 26.25
N LEU A 603 4.52 30.01 27.03
CA LEU A 603 3.14 30.07 26.54
C LEU A 603 2.80 31.47 26.02
N THR A 604 3.33 31.77 24.83
CA THR A 604 3.10 33.01 24.11
C THR A 604 2.85 32.74 22.62
N LYS A 605 2.16 33.66 21.93
CA LYS A 605 1.89 33.58 20.48
C LYS A 605 1.24 32.24 20.10
N GLU A 606 1.88 31.46 19.23
CA GLU A 606 1.37 30.20 18.66
C GLU A 606 1.30 29.05 19.67
N TYR A 607 1.99 29.19 20.80
CA TYR A 607 1.95 28.21 21.90
C TYR A 607 0.70 28.32 22.77
N GLY A 608 -0.09 29.39 22.58
CA GLY A 608 -1.39 29.57 23.23
C GLY A 608 -1.31 29.65 24.75
N LYS A 609 -2.36 29.13 25.41
CA LYS A 609 -2.62 29.27 26.85
C LYS A 609 -2.59 27.94 27.62
N VAL A 610 -2.16 26.85 27.00
CA VAL A 610 -2.06 25.53 27.65
C VAL A 610 -0.67 24.94 27.50
N GLY A 611 -0.09 24.48 28.61
CA GLY A 611 1.18 23.75 28.61
C GLY A 611 1.12 22.50 29.48
N PHE A 612 1.95 21.52 29.16
CA PHE A 612 2.02 20.24 29.88
C PHE A 612 3.38 20.07 30.56
N ILE A 613 3.37 19.60 31.80
CA ILE A 613 4.59 19.19 32.51
C ILE A 613 4.51 17.69 32.75
N ILE A 614 5.48 16.92 32.26
CA ILE A 614 5.59 15.47 32.47
C ILE A 614 6.61 15.20 33.58
N ASN A 615 6.21 14.52 34.65
CA ASN A 615 7.12 14.13 35.72
C ASN A 615 7.00 12.66 36.15
N ARG A 616 7.78 12.27 37.17
CA ARG A 616 7.82 10.89 37.72
C ARG A 616 6.82 10.65 38.86
N ASP A 617 5.85 11.53 39.09
CA ASP A 617 4.83 11.30 40.12
C ASP A 617 3.97 10.06 39.81
N GLU A 618 3.43 9.44 40.86
CA GLU A 618 2.50 8.32 40.73
C GLU A 618 1.09 8.79 40.30
N GLU A 619 0.68 10.00 40.67
CA GLU A 619 -0.65 10.53 40.41
C GLU A 619 -0.61 11.88 39.67
N THR A 620 -1.57 12.08 38.76
CA THR A 620 -1.79 13.35 38.06
C THR A 620 -2.47 14.43 38.91
N ASN A 621 -2.94 14.06 40.12
CA ASN A 621 -3.57 14.98 41.04
C ASN A 621 -2.56 16.01 41.56
N LEU A 622 -3.01 17.26 41.73
CA LEU A 622 -2.19 18.31 42.32
C LEU A 622 -2.20 18.21 43.84
N ALA A 623 -1.02 18.28 44.46
CA ALA A 623 -0.91 18.29 45.91
C ALA A 623 -1.57 19.55 46.51
N LYS A 624 -2.41 19.36 47.55
CA LYS A 624 -3.04 20.46 48.29
C LYS A 624 -1.95 21.35 48.92
N GLU A 625 -2.18 22.67 48.90
CA GLU A 625 -1.29 23.70 49.49
C GLU A 625 0.10 23.86 48.83
N LYS A 626 0.31 23.29 47.63
CA LYS A 626 1.53 23.49 46.82
C LYS A 626 1.21 23.68 45.35
N GLU A 627 1.24 22.61 44.56
CA GLU A 627 1.05 22.62 43.10
C GLU A 627 -0.32 23.20 42.72
N LEU A 628 -1.35 22.94 43.52
CA LEU A 628 -2.69 23.48 43.31
C LEU A 628 -2.70 25.01 43.38
N ASP A 629 -1.97 25.61 44.33
CA ASP A 629 -1.96 27.06 44.52
C ASP A 629 -1.18 27.75 43.40
N TRP A 630 -0.06 27.16 42.97
CA TRP A 630 0.69 27.67 41.81
C TRP A 630 -0.12 27.56 40.51
N MET A 631 -0.78 26.43 40.25
CA MET A 631 -1.63 26.28 39.06
C MET A 631 -2.78 27.30 39.08
N ARG A 632 -3.42 27.52 40.24
CA ARG A 632 -4.47 28.55 40.40
C ARG A 632 -3.95 29.96 40.16
N GLU A 633 -2.74 30.26 40.61
CA GLU A 633 -2.08 31.54 40.35
C GLU A 633 -1.86 31.74 38.84
N MET A 634 -1.36 30.73 38.13
CA MET A 634 -1.16 30.79 36.68
C MET A 634 -2.47 31.04 35.92
N TYR A 635 -3.54 30.36 36.33
CA TYR A 635 -4.85 30.54 35.70
C TYR A 635 -5.46 31.92 36.02
N LYS A 636 -5.44 32.36 37.28
CA LYS A 636 -6.09 33.62 37.70
C LYS A 636 -5.34 34.86 37.26
N SER A 637 -4.01 34.83 37.35
CA SER A 637 -3.16 36.01 37.10
C SER A 637 -2.74 36.12 35.65
N HIS A 638 -2.66 35.00 34.92
CA HIS A 638 -2.11 34.97 33.57
C HIS A 638 -3.04 34.32 32.52
N ASP A 639 -4.21 33.82 32.90
CA ASP A 639 -5.16 33.15 32.00
C ASP A 639 -4.53 31.96 31.26
N VAL A 640 -3.66 31.23 31.96
CA VAL A 640 -2.89 30.10 31.42
C VAL A 640 -3.15 28.85 32.25
N LEU A 641 -3.36 27.72 31.58
CA LEU A 641 -3.59 26.42 32.20
C LEU A 641 -2.37 25.51 32.03
N ILE A 642 -1.72 25.18 33.14
CA ILE A 642 -0.58 24.26 33.16
C ILE A 642 -1.03 22.92 33.74
N ILE A 643 -0.88 21.85 32.97
CA ILE A 643 -1.41 20.52 33.28
C ILE A 643 -0.25 19.58 33.59
N LYS A 644 -0.29 18.97 34.79
CA LYS A 644 0.63 17.90 35.19
C LYS A 644 0.20 16.58 34.56
N LEU A 645 1.09 15.99 33.78
CA LEU A 645 1.03 14.62 33.30
C LEU A 645 2.11 13.81 34.03
N THR A 646 1.85 12.53 34.25
CA THR A 646 2.86 11.64 34.84
C THR A 646 3.32 10.60 33.85
N ALA A 647 4.56 10.11 33.99
CA ALA A 647 5.04 8.98 33.21
C ALA A 647 4.11 7.76 33.35
N LYS A 648 3.57 7.53 34.56
CA LYS A 648 2.57 6.49 34.82
C LYS A 648 1.26 6.70 34.07
N PHE A 649 0.78 7.95 33.95
CA PHE A 649 -0.39 8.28 33.15
C PHE A 649 -0.17 7.92 31.68
N LEU A 650 0.99 8.26 31.11
CA LEU A 650 1.35 7.90 29.73
C LEU A 650 1.46 6.38 29.55
N CYS A 651 2.08 5.65 30.49
CA CYS A 651 2.11 4.18 30.48
C CYS A 651 0.71 3.56 30.50
N ASN A 652 -0.22 4.11 31.28
CA ASN A 652 -1.60 3.64 31.32
C ASN A 652 -2.32 3.85 29.97
N LEU A 653 -2.04 4.96 29.27
CA LEU A 653 -2.58 5.21 27.93
C LEU A 653 -1.96 4.28 26.89
N LEU A 654 -0.63 4.12 26.91
CA LEU A 654 0.10 3.16 26.08
C LEU A 654 -0.46 1.73 26.27
N SER A 655 -0.68 1.30 27.51
CA SER A 655 -1.26 -0.02 27.81
C SER A 655 -2.66 -0.20 27.21
N LYS A 656 -3.52 0.82 27.29
CA LYS A 656 -4.85 0.79 26.67
C LYS A 656 -4.77 0.72 25.14
N LEU A 657 -3.79 1.39 24.54
CA LEU A 657 -3.54 1.40 23.10
C LEU A 657 -3.00 0.08 22.54
N ARG A 658 -2.65 -0.90 23.39
CA ARG A 658 -2.42 -2.29 22.97
C ARG A 658 -3.69 -2.95 22.41
N SER A 659 -4.87 -2.44 22.76
CA SER A 659 -6.15 -2.89 22.19
C SER A 659 -6.60 -1.93 21.08
N PRO A 660 -6.73 -2.39 19.82
CA PRO A 660 -7.15 -1.54 18.69
C PRO A 660 -8.51 -0.86 18.89
N GLN A 661 -9.40 -1.46 19.67
CA GLN A 661 -10.74 -0.92 19.99
C GLN A 661 -10.69 0.29 20.93
N LYS A 662 -9.56 0.57 21.58
CA LYS A 662 -9.39 1.67 22.57
C LYS A 662 -8.57 2.84 22.03
N HIS A 663 -8.57 3.06 20.72
CA HIS A 663 -7.83 4.15 20.07
C HIS A 663 -8.23 5.55 20.57
N ASP A 664 -9.45 5.74 21.06
CA ASP A 664 -9.97 6.99 21.62
C ASP A 664 -9.68 7.19 23.13
N ALA A 665 -9.02 6.23 23.77
CA ALA A 665 -8.74 6.27 25.21
C ALA A 665 -7.84 7.45 25.64
N PRO A 666 -6.79 7.84 24.89
CA PRO A 666 -6.00 9.04 25.18
C PRO A 666 -6.85 10.31 25.19
N ASP A 667 -7.70 10.47 24.19
CA ASP A 667 -8.58 11.63 24.03
C ASP A 667 -9.57 11.75 25.19
N LYS A 668 -10.23 10.64 25.54
CA LYS A 668 -11.15 10.59 26.69
C LYS A 668 -10.44 10.90 28.01
N ALA A 669 -9.25 10.35 28.22
CA ALA A 669 -8.49 10.55 29.45
C ALA A 669 -7.99 12.00 29.59
N LEU A 670 -7.48 12.58 28.51
CA LEU A 670 -7.01 13.97 28.51
C LEU A 670 -8.18 14.94 28.69
N ASN A 671 -9.34 14.68 28.06
CA ASN A 671 -10.52 15.53 28.23
C ASN A 671 -11.06 15.47 29.67
N ALA A 672 -11.08 14.28 30.28
CA ALA A 672 -11.44 14.14 31.69
C ALA A 672 -10.46 14.87 32.62
N LEU A 673 -9.17 14.89 32.28
CA LEU A 673 -8.15 15.62 33.03
C LEU A 673 -8.35 17.14 32.89
N LEU A 674 -8.62 17.65 31.69
CA LEU A 674 -8.98 19.06 31.47
C LEU A 674 -10.22 19.47 32.28
N ASP A 675 -11.25 18.64 32.28
CA ASP A 675 -12.47 18.89 33.06
C ASP A 675 -12.21 18.88 34.56
N LEU A 676 -11.33 18.01 35.06
CA LEU A 676 -10.90 18.02 36.47
C LEU A 676 -10.23 19.35 36.83
N TYR A 677 -9.29 19.81 36.00
CA TYR A 677 -8.58 21.07 36.23
C TYR A 677 -9.54 22.26 36.27
N LEU A 678 -10.48 22.34 35.32
CA LEU A 678 -11.42 23.46 35.25
C LEU A 678 -12.50 23.39 36.34
N ARG A 679 -13.16 22.24 36.51
CA ARG A 679 -14.33 22.11 37.41
C ARG A 679 -13.92 22.02 38.86
N THR A 680 -12.81 21.34 39.16
CA THR A 680 -12.43 21.04 40.54
C THR A 680 -11.30 21.95 41.01
N TYR A 681 -10.27 22.17 40.21
CA TYR A 681 -9.11 22.94 40.68
C TYR A 681 -9.28 24.45 40.52
N VAL A 682 -9.78 24.91 39.37
CA VAL A 682 -10.06 26.33 39.12
C VAL A 682 -11.33 26.79 39.84
N ASN A 683 -12.45 26.07 39.67
CA ASN A 683 -13.76 26.47 40.20
C ASN A 683 -14.07 25.96 41.63
N GLY A 684 -13.29 25.02 42.17
CA GLY A 684 -13.54 24.47 43.51
C GLY A 684 -13.16 25.43 44.64
N SER A 685 -14.16 25.89 45.39
CA SER A 685 -13.97 26.67 46.62
C SER A 685 -13.34 25.83 47.73
N VAL A 686 -12.36 26.41 48.45
CA VAL A 686 -11.84 25.85 49.70
C VAL A 686 -12.95 25.96 50.74
N SER A 687 -13.59 24.84 51.07
CA SER A 687 -14.34 24.76 52.33
C SER A 687 -13.35 24.86 53.48
N ARG A 688 -13.18 26.07 54.03
CA ARG A 688 -12.67 26.25 55.39
C ARG A 688 -13.72 25.66 56.33
N LYS A 689 -13.56 24.39 56.73
CA LYS A 689 -14.16 23.89 57.97
C LYS A 689 -13.19 24.15 59.12
N GLY A 690 -13.69 24.85 60.12
CA GLY A 690 -12.93 25.52 61.17
C GLY A 690 -12.11 24.61 62.07
N ARG A 691 -11.06 25.20 62.63
CA ARG A 691 -10.49 24.82 63.92
C ARG A 691 -11.45 25.33 65.01
N HIS A 692 -11.84 24.43 65.92
CA HIS A 692 -12.03 24.81 67.31
C HIS A 692 -10.66 25.01 67.96
#